data_AF-A0A158QC76-F1
#
_entry.id   AF-A0A158QC76-F1
#
_cell.length_a   1.000
_cell.length_b   1.000
_cell.length_c   1.000
_cell.angle_alpha   90.00
_cell.angle_beta   90.00
_cell.angle_gamma   90.00
#
_symmetry.space_group_name_H-M   'P 1'
#
loop_
_entity.id
_entity.type
_entity.pdbx_description
1 polymer ?
#
loop_
_entity_poly.entity_id
_entity_poly.type
_entity_poly.pdbx_seq_one_letter_code
_entity_poly.pdbx_strand_id
1 'polypeptide(L)'
;MLIKSRCNDKNCFQSLDQYTQSLQNQYSVPSNFLDLTTTNDGVPIDILPNDCLLTVFSILSKSCEKPDWNPGYKSIFTFLCLITRRRENRVKLLVYDHIVIIDQLLSHSLHQVISSSEHSREWTEVFELGSKFIEWLFDPELTWSTWISTLHSSRLPPESVQPQKGNGYSSTWLRDFVTAKSTKLPLDNLKRVLHLLCSEVAITTTAARTALTQEILASLMTAAIAAGDEDLERSKLIIETVTFLLQRIFVMDEKHREVDPVEAVKSFTSVFANRKLLQPSDMLCISALLQTCVDFKIAVASNLSQILPVFRRSLQEDSRLEFLSALMSTLTLLTTEVQMNIQFPSNSDGVEVIKRIGFSGCRGFCREEAVQCGLYTQISTILKECILNPDSKIENTRKILRAVSSWADGSAVIPLVSDIKTKVDKSQKVSLLQTIVDGNAFGIFVSLACELALSNNLQAVSEAFVCLEVAQEVLSHNNSGGRKSLNEVCSSGFIRNVITPNLLRAFNRWDELSNDSGVAQNGSDESSDVRKIISQLIDYLLVLLKSIGSYSAPLEDVAAVLALLRQACMKNRSTVLLRTLTSIIRPTKSPVLGQPNGIFSWFEFENPTDSLLVFPSLEADNHAAMKRMSAFLPKTPISKNDQNQNFSNSDAPLYPSSTGLTFFMWIYFDAPENSNILGVKPERSCLLRMLSVAGNGIEVFMNSKGEFIVVIAQAGEFHFATVCGPSLIRWNKWTALSLVFSNNKSFFAKPTLTVYVDNDKVFEEEFYYPLIKEDLLLFHYGGCPSWVEETCYSSLALKLSAKNLSAKATPVKQSSVWSSLRLGGGSSQSKRPPASTYIEMGEERPLWGPLNSFRGRLSYAVVFNESASKAFIQWLVQGGECSRLSTSKSYNFILEFV
;
A
#
# COMPACT_ATOMS: atom_id res chain seq x y z
N MET A 1 38.87 59.43 -3.25
CA MET A 1 39.07 58.87 -4.61
C MET A 1 38.44 59.85 -5.60
N LEU A 2 39.26 60.65 -6.29
CA LEU A 2 38.77 61.70 -7.21
C LEU A 2 38.57 61.07 -8.60
N ILE A 3 37.33 60.85 -9.01
CA ILE A 3 37.00 60.55 -10.41
C ILE A 3 36.93 61.89 -11.15
N LYS A 4 38.05 62.33 -11.73
CA LYS A 4 38.03 63.40 -12.74
C LYS A 4 37.64 62.78 -14.09
N SER A 5 36.36 62.47 -14.28
CA SER A 5 35.86 62.26 -15.65
C SER A 5 35.57 63.62 -16.28
N ARG A 6 36.12 63.88 -17.46
CA ARG A 6 35.69 65.00 -18.30
C ARG A 6 34.21 64.81 -18.64
N CYS A 7 33.33 65.55 -17.96
CA CYS A 7 31.93 65.73 -18.33
C CYS A 7 31.70 67.21 -18.62
N ASN A 8 30.94 67.50 -19.68
CA ASN A 8 30.54 68.84 -20.09
C ASN A 8 30.00 69.67 -18.91
N ASP A 9 30.41 70.93 -18.87
CA ASP A 9 30.11 71.99 -17.93
C ASP A 9 28.82 71.83 -17.09
N LYS A 10 28.97 71.36 -15.84
CA LYS A 10 28.42 71.97 -14.59
C LYS A 10 28.52 71.11 -13.33
N ASN A 11 28.85 69.81 -13.38
CA ASN A 11 28.90 68.95 -12.19
C ASN A 11 30.22 68.14 -12.11
N CYS A 12 31.23 68.67 -11.41
CA CYS A 12 32.44 67.92 -11.03
C CYS A 12 32.24 67.26 -9.66
N PHE A 13 32.30 65.93 -9.57
CA PHE A 13 32.19 65.19 -8.31
C PHE A 13 33.55 65.11 -7.59
N GLN A 14 33.57 65.36 -6.28
CA GLN A 14 34.79 65.35 -5.46
C GLN A 14 35.12 63.96 -4.89
N SER A 15 34.17 63.03 -4.89
CA SER A 15 34.35 61.64 -4.48
C SER A 15 33.50 60.67 -5.31
N LEU A 16 33.88 59.40 -5.29
CA LEU A 16 33.07 58.32 -5.89
C LEU A 16 31.71 58.18 -5.18
N ASP A 17 31.60 58.49 -3.89
CA ASP A 17 30.32 58.45 -3.17
C ASP A 17 29.36 59.53 -3.68
N GLN A 18 29.84 60.76 -3.88
CA GLN A 18 29.04 61.84 -4.47
C GLN A 18 28.57 61.50 -5.88
N TYR A 19 29.44 60.86 -6.66
CA TYR A 19 29.08 60.41 -8.00
C TYR A 19 28.02 59.30 -7.96
N THR A 20 28.20 58.30 -7.09
CA THR A 20 27.26 57.19 -6.87
C THR A 20 25.89 57.73 -6.44
N GLN A 21 25.84 58.67 -5.50
CA GLN A 21 24.60 59.30 -5.03
C GLN A 21 23.91 60.12 -6.13
N SER A 22 24.68 60.82 -6.97
CA SER A 22 24.12 61.52 -8.12
C SER A 22 23.47 60.56 -9.12
N LEU A 23 24.11 59.41 -9.39
CA LEU A 23 23.54 58.38 -10.26
C LEU A 23 22.29 57.76 -9.65
N GLN A 24 22.28 57.48 -8.35
CA GLN A 24 21.07 57.01 -7.64
C GLN A 24 19.90 57.97 -7.82
N ASN A 25 20.14 59.26 -7.56
CA ASN A 25 19.10 60.29 -7.70
C ASN A 25 18.61 60.43 -9.14
N GLN A 26 19.53 60.38 -10.12
CA GLN A 26 19.19 60.51 -11.54
C GLN A 26 18.33 59.35 -12.04
N TYR A 27 18.60 58.12 -11.58
CA TYR A 27 17.88 56.91 -11.99
C TYR A 27 16.79 56.49 -11.02
N SER A 28 16.49 57.33 -10.02
CA SER A 28 15.48 57.06 -8.99
C SER A 28 15.71 55.72 -8.25
N VAL A 29 16.98 55.34 -8.08
CA VAL A 29 17.36 54.12 -7.35
C VAL A 29 17.24 54.42 -5.84
N PRO A 30 16.53 53.59 -5.05
CA PRO A 30 16.36 53.83 -3.62
C PRO A 30 17.70 53.89 -2.87
N SER A 31 17.80 54.72 -1.83
CA SER A 31 19.03 54.84 -1.03
C SER A 31 19.40 53.54 -0.29
N ASN A 32 18.41 52.70 0.01
CA ASN A 32 18.57 51.37 0.59
C ASN A 32 18.63 50.26 -0.48
N PHE A 33 19.11 50.56 -1.71
CA PHE A 33 19.12 49.60 -2.81
C PHE A 33 19.85 48.29 -2.49
N LEU A 34 20.82 48.32 -1.58
CA LEU A 34 21.51 47.12 -1.13
C LEU A 34 20.53 46.16 -0.45
N ASP A 35 19.46 46.62 0.19
CA ASP A 35 18.53 45.74 0.90
C ASP A 35 17.39 45.23 0.01
N LEU A 36 17.35 45.63 -1.27
CA LEU A 36 16.28 45.27 -2.20
C LEU A 36 16.50 43.90 -2.83
N THR A 37 15.40 43.14 -2.94
CA THR A 37 15.34 41.78 -3.50
C THR A 37 15.12 41.73 -5.02
N THR A 38 15.30 42.86 -5.71
CA THR A 38 15.18 42.96 -7.17
C THR A 38 16.46 43.52 -7.79
N THR A 39 16.77 43.15 -9.03
CA THR A 39 18.02 43.47 -9.75
C THR A 39 17.75 44.08 -11.14
N ASN A 40 16.69 44.89 -11.26
CA ASN A 40 16.25 45.46 -12.55
C ASN A 40 16.29 47.01 -12.62
N ASP A 41 16.56 47.68 -11.51
CA ASP A 41 16.50 49.15 -11.36
C ASP A 41 17.90 49.80 -11.30
N GLY A 42 18.95 49.08 -11.73
CA GLY A 42 20.32 49.60 -11.73
C GLY A 42 20.64 50.63 -12.82
N VAL A 43 21.83 51.20 -12.72
CA VAL A 43 22.33 52.24 -13.63
C VAL A 43 22.95 51.60 -14.88
N PRO A 44 22.57 51.98 -16.12
CA PRO A 44 23.17 51.43 -17.33
C PRO A 44 24.66 51.77 -17.47
N ILE A 45 25.50 50.80 -17.85
CA ILE A 45 26.95 51.04 -18.01
C ILE A 45 27.25 52.03 -19.13
N ASP A 46 26.43 52.10 -20.17
CA ASP A 46 26.68 52.95 -21.35
C ASP A 46 26.65 54.45 -21.06
N ILE A 47 26.15 54.85 -19.90
CA ILE A 47 26.13 56.25 -19.46
C ILE A 47 27.36 56.62 -18.62
N LEU A 48 28.18 55.63 -18.27
CA LEU A 48 29.44 55.85 -17.58
C LEU A 48 30.50 56.35 -18.56
N PRO A 49 31.47 57.17 -18.12
CA PRO A 49 32.63 57.49 -18.93
C PRO A 49 33.35 56.20 -19.38
N ASN A 50 33.80 56.15 -20.64
CA ASN A 50 34.43 54.96 -21.26
C ASN A 50 35.56 54.35 -20.40
N ASP A 51 36.29 55.18 -19.65
CA ASP A 51 37.47 54.79 -18.89
C ASP A 51 37.14 54.47 -17.41
N CYS A 52 35.87 54.63 -17.01
CA CYS A 52 35.44 54.58 -15.60
C CYS A 52 35.69 53.21 -14.98
N LEU A 53 35.19 52.13 -15.61
CA LEU A 53 35.38 50.77 -15.11
C LEU A 53 36.86 50.35 -15.12
N LEU A 54 37.59 50.69 -16.19
CA LEU A 54 39.03 50.44 -16.28
C LEU A 54 39.80 51.13 -15.14
N THR A 55 39.44 52.36 -14.81
CA THR A 55 40.05 53.10 -13.70
C THR A 55 39.71 52.46 -12.35
N VAL A 56 38.46 52.08 -12.14
CA VAL A 56 38.01 51.41 -10.90
C VAL A 56 38.76 50.10 -10.68
N PHE A 57 38.80 49.21 -11.68
CA PHE A 57 39.50 47.92 -11.57
C PHE A 57 41.02 48.07 -11.55
N SER A 58 41.62 49.06 -12.23
CA SER A 58 43.05 49.37 -12.10
C SER A 58 43.41 49.80 -10.67
N ILE A 59 42.55 50.57 -10.00
CA ILE A 59 42.77 50.95 -8.60
C ILE A 59 42.62 49.74 -7.69
N LEU A 60 41.58 48.91 -7.87
CA LEU A 60 41.43 47.68 -7.09
C LEU A 60 42.62 46.74 -7.28
N SER A 61 43.11 46.56 -8.52
CA SER A 61 44.29 45.75 -8.81
C SER A 61 45.54 46.24 -8.09
N LYS A 62 45.83 47.54 -8.11
CA LYS A 62 46.97 48.13 -7.38
C LYS A 62 46.82 47.97 -5.88
N SER A 63 45.59 48.04 -5.37
CA SER A 63 45.31 47.81 -3.96
C SER A 63 45.46 46.33 -3.55
N CYS A 64 45.33 45.37 -4.49
CA CYS A 64 45.64 43.96 -4.23
C CYS A 64 47.15 43.72 -4.01
N GLU A 65 48.02 44.49 -4.65
CA GLU A 65 49.48 44.35 -4.52
C GLU A 65 50.01 44.77 -3.13
N LYS A 66 49.28 45.65 -2.43
CA LYS A 66 49.56 46.11 -1.06
C LYS A 66 48.25 46.25 -0.29
N PRO A 67 47.73 45.15 0.28
CA PRO A 67 46.35 45.08 0.72
C PRO A 67 46.19 45.62 2.16
N ASP A 68 46.63 46.86 2.35
CA ASP A 68 46.36 47.65 3.54
C ASP A 68 44.89 48.13 3.53
N TRP A 69 44.36 48.44 4.71
CA TRP A 69 43.01 48.98 4.81
C TRP A 69 42.88 50.30 4.05
N ASN A 70 41.84 50.41 3.21
CA ASN A 70 41.53 51.62 2.46
C ASN A 70 40.02 51.89 2.52
N PRO A 71 39.58 53.04 3.07
CA PRO A 71 38.16 53.38 3.16
C PRO A 71 37.47 53.46 1.77
N GLY A 72 38.25 53.65 0.70
CA GLY A 72 37.76 53.66 -0.67
C GLY A 72 37.20 52.32 -1.15
N TYR A 73 37.53 51.19 -0.53
CA TYR A 73 36.94 49.89 -0.92
C TYR A 73 35.42 49.90 -0.82
N LYS A 74 34.89 50.47 0.28
CA LYS A 74 33.44 50.58 0.49
C LYS A 74 32.75 51.39 -0.61
N SER A 75 33.33 52.53 -0.97
CA SER A 75 32.83 53.38 -2.06
C SER A 75 32.85 52.65 -3.40
N ILE A 76 33.94 51.92 -3.69
CA ILE A 76 34.09 51.17 -4.93
C ILE A 76 33.06 50.06 -5.03
N PHE A 77 32.94 49.21 -4.01
CA PHE A 77 31.98 48.10 -4.06
C PHE A 77 30.52 48.58 -4.04
N THR A 78 30.22 49.69 -3.35
CA THR A 78 28.87 50.30 -3.42
C THR A 78 28.53 50.75 -4.83
N PHE A 79 29.49 51.38 -5.53
CA PHE A 79 29.34 51.76 -6.93
C PHE A 79 29.19 50.54 -7.86
N LEU A 80 30.03 49.51 -7.67
CA LEU A 80 29.96 48.27 -8.45
C LEU A 80 28.62 47.54 -8.25
N CYS A 81 28.10 47.51 -7.03
CA CYS A 81 26.77 46.99 -6.74
C CYS A 81 25.67 47.78 -7.47
N LEU A 82 25.72 49.12 -7.45
CA LEU A 82 24.73 49.98 -8.13
C LEU A 82 24.62 49.70 -9.64
N ILE A 83 25.75 49.47 -10.31
CA ILE A 83 25.77 49.17 -11.75
C ILE A 83 25.38 47.70 -12.04
N THR A 84 25.73 46.77 -11.15
CA THR A 84 25.44 45.34 -11.35
C THR A 84 23.96 45.02 -11.20
N ARG A 85 23.19 45.88 -10.51
CA ARG A 85 21.71 45.85 -10.42
C ARG A 85 20.96 46.00 -11.73
N ARG A 86 21.64 46.13 -12.86
CA ARG A 86 20.96 46.13 -14.16
C ARG A 86 21.40 44.90 -14.93
N ARG A 87 20.47 43.98 -15.16
CA ARG A 87 20.74 42.69 -15.85
C ARG A 87 21.48 42.86 -17.19
N GLU A 88 21.18 43.91 -17.95
CA GLU A 88 21.82 44.25 -19.23
C GLU A 88 23.34 44.50 -19.11
N ASN A 89 23.80 44.96 -17.95
CA ASN A 89 25.20 45.26 -17.69
C ASN A 89 26.06 44.00 -17.51
N ARG A 90 25.42 42.84 -17.24
CA ARG A 90 26.11 41.58 -16.91
C ARG A 90 27.17 41.19 -17.93
N VAL A 91 26.84 41.26 -19.22
CA VAL A 91 27.78 40.88 -20.30
C VAL A 91 29.04 41.76 -20.30
N LYS A 92 28.91 43.03 -19.92
CA LYS A 92 30.02 44.00 -19.86
C LYS A 92 30.83 43.91 -18.57
N LEU A 93 30.24 43.35 -17.50
CA LEU A 93 30.89 43.16 -16.21
C LEU A 93 31.57 41.80 -16.06
N LEU A 94 31.15 40.79 -16.83
CA LEU A 94 31.75 39.46 -16.89
C LEU A 94 33.09 39.46 -17.66
N VAL A 95 34.04 40.25 -17.18
CA VAL A 95 35.43 40.30 -17.68
C VAL A 95 36.31 39.51 -16.73
N TYR A 96 37.04 38.51 -17.25
CA TYR A 96 37.82 37.58 -16.44
C TYR A 96 38.79 38.28 -15.47
N ASP A 97 39.59 39.23 -15.96
CA ASP A 97 40.58 39.94 -15.15
C ASP A 97 39.93 40.74 -14.01
N HIS A 98 38.77 41.34 -14.27
CA HIS A 98 38.01 42.06 -13.25
C HIS A 98 37.53 41.12 -12.14
N ILE A 99 37.03 39.93 -12.51
CA ILE A 99 36.54 38.95 -11.55
C ILE A 99 37.70 38.41 -10.69
N VAL A 100 38.85 38.12 -11.29
CA VAL A 100 40.06 37.68 -10.55
C VAL A 100 40.47 38.70 -9.49
N ILE A 101 40.46 40.00 -9.82
CA ILE A 101 40.80 41.07 -8.88
C ILE A 101 39.82 41.08 -7.70
N ILE A 102 38.50 41.00 -7.98
CA ILE A 102 37.49 40.95 -6.91
C ILE A 102 37.68 39.72 -6.04
N ASP A 103 37.94 38.57 -6.65
CA ASP A 103 38.08 37.31 -5.93
C ASP A 103 39.30 37.28 -5.01
N GLN A 104 40.43 37.83 -5.46
CA GLN A 104 41.62 38.03 -4.63
C GLN A 104 41.33 38.95 -3.44
N LEU A 105 40.58 40.04 -3.65
CA LEU A 105 40.16 40.94 -2.58
C LEU A 105 39.21 40.27 -1.59
N LEU A 106 38.28 39.44 -2.05
CA LEU A 106 37.37 38.69 -1.19
C LEU A 106 38.14 37.69 -0.32
N SER A 107 39.07 36.96 -0.93
CA SER A 107 39.96 36.05 -0.20
C SER A 107 40.76 36.80 0.88
N HIS A 108 41.41 37.91 0.52
CA HIS A 108 42.18 38.71 1.48
C HIS A 108 41.30 39.29 2.60
N SER A 109 40.15 39.87 2.25
CA SER A 109 39.22 40.47 3.21
C SER A 109 38.78 39.44 4.24
N LEU A 110 38.43 38.22 3.81
CA LEU A 110 38.06 37.14 4.73
C LEU A 110 39.22 36.73 5.65
N HIS A 111 40.45 36.63 5.12
CA HIS A 111 41.63 36.33 5.94
C HIS A 111 41.86 37.42 7.00
N GLN A 112 41.70 38.69 6.66
CA GLN A 112 41.80 39.80 7.62
C GLN A 112 40.73 39.70 8.71
N VAL A 113 39.47 39.46 8.32
CA VAL A 113 38.35 39.26 9.27
C VAL A 113 38.63 38.13 10.26
N ILE A 114 39.16 36.99 9.79
CA ILE A 114 39.44 35.82 10.64
C ILE A 114 40.66 36.06 11.55
N SER A 115 41.67 36.78 11.07
CA SER A 115 42.89 37.06 11.82
C SER A 115 42.70 38.08 12.95
N SER A 116 41.50 38.64 13.13
CA SER A 116 41.19 39.70 14.10
C SER A 116 42.11 40.92 13.93
N SER A 117 42.31 41.35 12.69
CA SER A 117 43.14 42.50 12.35
C SER A 117 42.53 43.83 12.80
N GLU A 118 43.35 44.89 12.77
CA GLU A 118 42.84 46.26 12.73
C GLU A 118 41.84 46.37 11.55
N HIS A 119 40.72 47.06 11.76
CA HIS A 119 39.61 47.21 10.80
C HIS A 119 38.80 45.95 10.45
N SER A 120 38.75 44.92 11.32
CA SER A 120 37.97 43.68 11.07
C SER A 120 36.50 43.94 10.69
N ARG A 121 35.83 44.94 11.30
CA ARG A 121 34.45 45.30 10.97
C ARG A 121 34.36 45.84 9.54
N GLU A 122 35.27 46.72 9.16
CA GLU A 122 35.25 47.35 7.86
C GLU A 122 35.66 46.38 6.75
N TRP A 123 36.57 45.44 7.02
CA TRP A 123 36.84 44.30 6.13
C TRP A 123 35.64 43.38 5.97
N THR A 124 34.84 43.20 7.03
CA THR A 124 33.57 42.46 6.96
C THR A 124 32.59 43.16 6.00
N GLU A 125 32.42 44.48 6.13
CA GLU A 125 31.56 45.26 5.23
C GLU A 125 32.03 45.19 3.77
N VAL A 126 33.34 45.23 3.53
CA VAL A 126 33.93 45.06 2.18
C VAL A 126 33.65 43.67 1.63
N PHE A 127 33.84 42.62 2.45
CA PHE A 127 33.54 41.25 2.05
C PHE A 127 32.06 41.07 1.69
N GLU A 128 31.14 41.63 2.48
CA GLU A 128 29.70 41.55 2.25
C GLU A 128 29.28 42.28 0.96
N LEU A 129 29.80 43.49 0.73
CA LEU A 129 29.54 44.23 -0.50
C LEU A 129 30.12 43.54 -1.74
N GLY A 130 31.35 43.01 -1.64
CA GLY A 130 31.97 42.26 -2.72
C GLY A 130 31.24 40.94 -3.02
N SER A 131 30.81 40.22 -1.98
CA SER A 131 30.00 39.01 -2.14
C SER A 131 28.66 39.30 -2.81
N LYS A 132 28.04 40.44 -2.48
CA LYS A 132 26.80 40.89 -3.12
C LYS A 132 26.98 41.26 -4.59
N PHE A 133 28.11 41.92 -4.92
CA PHE A 133 28.48 42.16 -6.31
C PHE A 133 28.61 40.84 -7.09
N ILE A 134 29.30 39.84 -6.52
CA ILE A 134 29.43 38.51 -7.11
C ILE A 134 28.06 37.82 -7.22
N GLU A 135 27.22 37.84 -6.19
CA GLU A 135 25.86 37.29 -6.23
C GLU A 135 25.05 37.91 -7.37
N TRP A 136 24.98 39.24 -7.49
CA TRP A 136 24.20 39.88 -8.55
C TRP A 136 24.77 39.64 -9.96
N LEU A 137 26.08 39.40 -10.07
CA LEU A 137 26.74 39.10 -11.34
C LEU A 137 26.51 37.65 -11.78
N PHE A 138 26.63 36.71 -10.85
CA PHE A 138 26.57 35.28 -11.11
C PHE A 138 25.17 34.72 -10.94
N ASP A 139 24.39 35.18 -9.97
CA ASP A 139 23.00 34.80 -9.64
C ASP A 139 22.04 36.02 -9.65
N PRO A 140 21.85 36.69 -10.81
CA PRO A 140 20.96 37.85 -10.92
C PRO A 140 19.50 37.57 -10.58
N GLU A 141 19.08 36.29 -10.60
CA GLU A 141 17.73 35.85 -10.24
C GLU A 141 17.59 35.60 -8.73
N LEU A 142 18.68 35.79 -7.96
CA LEU A 142 18.74 35.57 -6.52
C LEU A 142 18.24 34.17 -6.16
N THR A 143 18.63 33.17 -6.96
CA THR A 143 18.21 31.78 -6.85
C THR A 143 18.51 31.23 -5.46
N TRP A 144 19.74 31.37 -4.97
CA TRP A 144 20.11 30.89 -3.63
C TRP A 144 19.35 31.62 -2.53
N SER A 145 19.33 32.96 -2.58
CA SER A 145 18.65 33.80 -1.60
C SER A 145 17.13 33.54 -1.54
N THR A 146 16.49 33.32 -2.69
CA THR A 146 15.08 32.94 -2.78
C THR A 146 14.85 31.53 -2.27
N TRP A 147 15.74 30.59 -2.62
CA TRP A 147 15.67 29.20 -2.19
C TRP A 147 15.75 29.08 -0.67
N ILE A 148 16.76 29.70 -0.05
CA ILE A 148 16.98 29.62 1.40
C ILE A 148 15.89 30.37 2.18
N SER A 149 15.43 31.53 1.68
CA SER A 149 14.34 32.28 2.28
C SER A 149 13.02 31.50 2.26
N THR A 150 12.76 30.77 1.16
CA THR A 150 11.58 29.90 1.04
C THR A 150 11.66 28.74 2.02
N LEU A 151 12.83 28.09 2.13
CA LEU A 151 13.06 27.01 3.08
C LEU A 151 12.88 27.47 4.54
N HIS A 152 13.45 28.61 4.91
CA HIS A 152 13.30 29.22 6.24
C HIS A 152 11.87 29.67 6.55
N SER A 153 11.03 29.82 5.52
CA SER A 153 9.59 30.05 5.65
C SER A 153 8.77 28.76 5.82
N SER A 154 9.44 27.62 6.07
CA SER A 154 8.87 26.28 6.18
C SER A 154 8.15 25.80 4.92
N ARG A 155 8.67 26.20 3.75
CA ARG A 155 8.12 25.85 2.43
C ARG A 155 9.12 25.05 1.63
N LEU A 156 8.60 24.29 0.68
CA LEU A 156 9.43 23.68 -0.34
C LEU A 156 10.02 24.76 -1.25
N PRO A 157 11.35 24.75 -1.44
CA PRO A 157 11.97 25.69 -2.35
C PRO A 157 11.49 25.48 -3.80
N PRO A 158 11.58 26.52 -4.65
CA PRO A 158 11.23 26.39 -6.06
C PRO A 158 12.06 25.32 -6.76
N GLU A 159 11.53 24.78 -7.86
CA GLU A 159 12.26 23.83 -8.70
C GLU A 159 13.60 24.41 -9.15
N SER A 160 14.60 23.53 -9.28
CA SER A 160 15.96 23.93 -9.61
C SER A 160 16.03 24.62 -10.98
N VAL A 161 16.52 25.86 -11.00
CA VAL A 161 16.68 26.66 -12.23
C VAL A 161 17.69 26.00 -13.16
N GLN A 162 17.34 25.81 -14.43
CA GLN A 162 18.26 25.26 -15.42
C GLN A 162 19.50 26.16 -15.54
N PRO A 163 20.72 25.62 -15.36
CA PRO A 163 21.92 26.44 -15.41
C PRO A 163 22.09 27.04 -16.81
N GLN A 164 22.47 28.32 -16.85
CA GLN A 164 22.83 29.00 -18.09
C GLN A 164 24.23 28.56 -18.52
N LYS A 165 24.41 28.32 -19.83
CA LYS A 165 25.73 28.16 -20.43
C LYS A 165 26.41 29.53 -20.41
N GLY A 166 27.55 29.64 -19.72
CA GLY A 166 28.23 30.91 -19.54
C GLY A 166 29.67 30.74 -19.06
N ASN A 167 30.49 31.76 -19.33
CA ASN A 167 31.90 31.87 -18.94
C ASN A 167 31.99 31.75 -17.41
N GLY A 168 32.75 30.84 -16.81
CA GLY A 168 34.16 30.55 -17.06
C GLY A 168 34.97 30.70 -15.76
N TYR A 169 34.41 31.40 -14.76
CA TYR A 169 35.06 31.69 -13.49
C TYR A 169 34.50 30.84 -12.34
N SER A 170 35.38 30.34 -11.48
CA SER A 170 35.07 29.66 -10.23
C SER A 170 36.19 29.98 -9.24
N SER A 171 35.82 30.36 -8.03
CA SER A 171 36.78 30.77 -7.00
C SER A 171 37.47 29.54 -6.41
N THR A 172 38.67 29.21 -6.89
CA THR A 172 39.40 28.01 -6.43
C THR A 172 39.75 28.09 -4.95
N TRP A 173 40.13 29.29 -4.47
CA TRP A 173 40.42 29.50 -3.05
C TRP A 173 39.19 29.23 -2.18
N LEU A 174 37.98 29.53 -2.67
CA LEU A 174 36.74 29.38 -1.90
C LEU A 174 36.46 27.90 -1.63
N ARG A 175 36.61 27.06 -2.66
CA ARG A 175 36.48 25.59 -2.54
C ARG A 175 37.51 25.03 -1.56
N ASP A 176 38.78 25.39 -1.74
CA ASP A 176 39.88 24.87 -0.92
C ASP A 176 39.72 25.34 0.55
N PHE A 177 39.25 26.57 0.74
CA PHE A 177 38.97 27.15 2.04
C PHE A 177 37.82 26.45 2.77
N VAL A 178 36.67 26.23 2.09
CA VAL A 178 35.53 25.48 2.65
C VAL A 178 35.97 24.08 3.06
N THR A 179 36.69 23.40 2.16
CA THR A 179 37.18 22.04 2.38
C THR A 179 38.08 21.95 3.62
N ALA A 180 38.96 22.93 3.83
CA ALA A 180 39.92 22.92 4.93
C ALA A 180 39.37 23.48 6.27
N LYS A 181 38.34 24.35 6.24
CA LYS A 181 37.96 25.17 7.42
C LYS A 181 36.52 25.01 7.90
N SER A 182 35.64 24.31 7.18
CA SER A 182 34.20 24.17 7.50
C SER A 182 33.89 23.79 8.96
N THR A 183 34.72 22.93 9.58
CA THR A 183 34.57 22.48 10.98
C THR A 183 35.00 23.50 12.02
N LYS A 184 35.93 24.41 11.70
CA LYS A 184 36.65 25.26 12.68
C LYS A 184 36.30 26.74 12.57
N LEU A 185 35.67 27.15 11.48
CA LEU A 185 35.38 28.55 11.20
C LEU A 185 34.26 29.09 12.12
N PRO A 186 34.31 30.34 12.61
CA PRO A 186 33.18 30.96 13.30
C PRO A 186 31.90 30.94 12.44
N LEU A 187 30.73 30.77 13.06
CA LEU A 187 29.46 30.54 12.36
C LEU A 187 29.11 31.66 11.35
N ASP A 188 29.27 32.92 11.73
CA ASP A 188 28.99 34.06 10.85
C ASP A 188 29.88 34.06 9.60
N ASN A 189 31.15 33.70 9.77
CA ASN A 189 32.10 33.59 8.66
C ASN A 189 31.80 32.37 7.78
N LEU A 190 31.34 31.26 8.37
CA LEU A 190 30.88 30.10 7.61
C LEU A 190 29.65 30.45 6.77
N LYS A 191 28.68 31.16 7.36
CA LYS A 191 27.48 31.62 6.66
C LYS A 191 27.84 32.48 5.45
N ARG A 192 28.76 33.44 5.62
CA ARG A 192 29.27 34.31 4.54
C ARG A 192 29.91 33.51 3.40
N VAL A 193 30.79 32.58 3.74
CA VAL A 193 31.52 31.75 2.77
C VAL A 193 30.59 30.81 2.00
N LEU A 194 29.66 30.13 2.70
CA LEU A 194 28.72 29.22 2.06
C LEU A 194 27.71 29.98 1.19
N HIS A 195 27.29 31.18 1.60
CA HIS A 195 26.43 32.05 0.78
C HIS A 195 27.11 32.41 -0.55
N LEU A 196 28.38 32.81 -0.50
CA LEU A 196 29.16 33.11 -1.69
C LEU A 196 29.29 31.88 -2.60
N LEU A 197 29.62 30.72 -2.03
CA LEU A 197 29.72 29.45 -2.76
C LEU A 197 28.42 29.11 -3.48
N CYS A 198 27.29 29.14 -2.77
CA CYS A 198 25.97 28.87 -3.36
C CYS A 198 25.63 29.85 -4.48
N SER A 199 25.97 31.13 -4.32
CA SER A 199 25.72 32.17 -5.33
C SER A 199 26.53 31.94 -6.61
N GLU A 200 27.80 31.52 -6.51
CA GLU A 200 28.63 31.21 -7.68
C GLU A 200 28.07 30.03 -8.51
N VAL A 201 27.63 28.97 -7.84
CA VAL A 201 27.12 27.74 -8.48
C VAL A 201 25.62 27.77 -8.78
N ALA A 202 24.93 28.84 -8.39
CA ALA A 202 23.48 28.95 -8.46
C ALA A 202 22.92 28.84 -9.88
N ILE A 203 23.59 29.42 -10.88
CA ILE A 203 23.10 29.35 -12.28
C ILE A 203 24.19 29.06 -13.31
N THR A 204 25.47 28.99 -12.95
CA THR A 204 26.54 28.77 -13.93
C THR A 204 27.01 27.30 -13.96
N THR A 205 26.94 26.67 -15.14
CA THR A 205 27.43 25.29 -15.33
C THR A 205 28.93 25.15 -15.05
N THR A 206 29.73 26.15 -15.47
CA THR A 206 31.19 26.11 -15.33
C THR A 206 31.65 26.27 -13.88
N ALA A 207 31.04 27.17 -13.09
CA ALA A 207 31.41 27.28 -11.68
C ALA A 207 30.95 26.07 -10.89
N ALA A 208 29.74 25.57 -11.16
CA ALA A 208 29.25 24.34 -10.55
C ALA A 208 30.17 23.15 -10.83
N ARG A 209 30.66 22.98 -12.06
CA ARG A 209 31.63 21.93 -12.41
C ARG A 209 32.92 22.01 -11.60
N THR A 210 33.51 23.18 -11.48
CA THR A 210 34.82 23.35 -10.83
C THR A 210 34.74 23.33 -9.31
N ALA A 211 33.62 23.81 -8.75
CA ALA A 211 33.43 23.92 -7.31
C ALA A 211 32.82 22.66 -6.68
N LEU A 212 31.89 21.97 -7.36
CA LEU A 212 31.13 20.84 -6.80
C LEU A 212 31.84 19.50 -6.99
N THR A 213 32.91 19.32 -6.25
CA THR A 213 33.71 18.08 -6.23
C THR A 213 33.21 17.11 -5.14
N GLN A 214 33.66 15.85 -5.21
CA GLN A 214 33.38 14.89 -4.14
C GLN A 214 34.01 15.33 -2.81
N GLU A 215 35.16 15.99 -2.86
CA GLU A 215 35.91 16.47 -1.70
C GLU A 215 35.14 17.54 -0.91
N ILE A 216 34.60 18.56 -1.58
CA ILE A 216 33.84 19.62 -0.88
C ILE A 216 32.57 19.06 -0.22
N LEU A 217 31.86 18.17 -0.90
CA LEU A 217 30.66 17.53 -0.37
C LEU A 217 31.00 16.66 0.84
N ALA A 218 32.04 15.84 0.75
CA ALA A 218 32.49 15.01 1.87
C ALA A 218 32.93 15.88 3.07
N SER A 219 33.67 16.97 2.83
CA SER A 219 34.10 17.88 3.90
C SER A 219 32.92 18.59 4.58
N LEU A 220 31.92 19.02 3.80
CA LEU A 220 30.70 19.63 4.36
C LEU A 220 29.87 18.60 5.14
N MET A 221 29.64 17.41 4.61
CA MET A 221 28.93 16.34 5.32
C MET A 221 29.64 15.96 6.62
N THR A 222 30.97 15.81 6.58
CA THR A 222 31.80 15.56 7.77
C THR A 222 31.66 16.69 8.79
N ALA A 223 31.65 17.94 8.34
CA ALA A 223 31.47 19.10 9.22
C ALA A 223 30.06 19.16 9.85
N ALA A 224 29.02 18.79 9.11
CA ALA A 224 27.66 18.72 9.64
C ALA A 224 27.53 17.64 10.73
N ILE A 225 28.15 16.46 10.52
CA ILE A 225 28.18 15.37 11.50
C ILE A 225 28.99 15.78 12.74
N ALA A 226 30.16 16.39 12.55
CA ALA A 226 31.02 16.84 13.66
C ALA A 226 30.36 17.93 14.51
N ALA A 227 29.61 18.84 13.89
CA ALA A 227 28.80 19.84 14.59
C ALA A 227 27.65 19.19 15.38
N GLY A 228 26.98 18.21 14.74
CA GLY A 228 25.90 17.44 15.33
C GLY A 228 24.82 18.32 15.98
N ASP A 229 24.35 17.88 17.14
CA ASP A 229 23.34 18.61 17.93
C ASP A 229 23.95 19.55 18.97
N GLU A 230 25.29 19.55 19.12
CA GLU A 230 26.02 20.45 20.03
C GLU A 230 26.19 21.84 19.42
N ASP A 231 26.32 21.93 18.09
CA ASP A 231 26.30 23.16 17.30
C ASP A 231 25.23 23.07 16.21
N LEU A 232 23.97 23.10 16.66
CA LEU A 232 22.79 22.87 15.81
C LEU A 232 22.70 23.87 14.66
N GLU A 233 22.97 25.15 14.90
CA GLU A 233 22.89 26.20 13.88
C GLU A 233 23.94 26.01 12.77
N ARG A 234 25.17 25.63 13.13
CA ARG A 234 26.20 25.25 12.13
C ARG A 234 25.75 24.04 11.32
N SER A 235 25.31 22.99 12.00
CA SER A 235 24.91 21.75 11.34
C SER A 235 23.73 21.99 10.38
N LYS A 236 22.73 22.76 10.82
CA LYS A 236 21.57 23.18 10.01
C LYS A 236 22.01 23.96 8.76
N LEU A 237 22.82 25.00 8.92
CA LEU A 237 23.33 25.80 7.81
C LEU A 237 24.05 24.94 6.76
N ILE A 238 24.86 23.98 7.21
CA ILE A 238 25.59 23.08 6.30
C ILE A 238 24.63 22.12 5.59
N ILE A 239 23.65 21.54 6.29
CA ILE A 239 22.63 20.66 5.69
C ILE A 239 21.82 21.41 4.62
N GLU A 240 21.37 22.63 4.91
CA GLU A 240 20.64 23.47 3.96
C GLU A 240 21.49 23.77 2.71
N THR A 241 22.78 24.08 2.93
CA THR A 241 23.75 24.31 1.86
C THR A 241 23.96 23.07 0.99
N VAL A 242 24.28 21.92 1.59
CA VAL A 242 24.52 20.67 0.86
C VAL A 242 23.29 20.24 0.08
N THR A 243 22.08 20.42 0.65
CA THR A 243 20.82 20.14 -0.03
C THR A 243 20.69 20.94 -1.33
N PHE A 244 20.94 22.24 -1.29
CA PHE A 244 20.95 23.08 -2.49
C PHE A 244 22.03 22.64 -3.48
N LEU A 245 23.26 22.36 -3.02
CA LEU A 245 24.34 21.90 -3.89
C LEU A 245 24.01 20.60 -4.62
N LEU A 246 23.39 19.61 -3.95
CA LEU A 246 22.96 18.35 -4.57
C LEU A 246 21.91 18.58 -5.65
N GLN A 247 20.95 19.49 -5.41
CA GLN A 247 19.99 19.91 -6.44
C GLN A 247 20.68 20.57 -7.64
N ARG A 248 21.73 21.37 -7.40
CA ARG A 248 22.54 21.98 -8.46
C ARG A 248 23.27 20.94 -9.29
N ILE A 249 23.90 19.94 -8.67
CA ILE A 249 24.62 18.86 -9.40
C ILE A 249 23.65 18.09 -10.30
N PHE A 250 22.43 17.83 -9.83
CA PHE A 250 21.42 17.11 -10.61
C PHE A 250 21.03 17.84 -11.90
N VAL A 251 20.88 19.17 -11.89
CA VAL A 251 20.51 19.93 -13.10
C VAL A 251 21.68 20.18 -14.05
N MET A 252 22.91 19.81 -13.70
CA MET A 252 24.05 19.88 -14.61
C MET A 252 23.99 18.77 -15.66
N ASP A 253 24.51 19.05 -16.86
CA ASP A 253 24.73 18.05 -17.91
C ASP A 253 25.55 16.87 -17.38
N GLU A 254 25.07 15.63 -17.57
CA GLU A 254 25.73 14.41 -17.08
C GLU A 254 27.22 14.31 -17.45
N LYS A 255 27.58 14.73 -18.66
CA LYS A 255 28.97 14.72 -19.17
C LYS A 255 29.92 15.64 -18.39
N HIS A 256 29.37 16.58 -17.62
CA HIS A 256 30.12 17.59 -16.88
C HIS A 256 30.06 17.36 -15.37
N ARG A 257 29.39 16.30 -14.90
CA ARG A 257 29.34 15.95 -13.47
C ARG A 257 30.61 15.19 -13.09
N GLU A 258 31.32 15.68 -12.08
CA GLU A 258 32.43 14.94 -11.45
C GLU A 258 31.96 14.00 -10.34
N VAL A 259 30.73 14.22 -9.85
CA VAL A 259 30.11 13.48 -8.76
C VAL A 259 28.84 12.83 -9.27
N ASP A 260 28.64 11.55 -8.95
CA ASP A 260 27.35 10.90 -9.12
C ASP A 260 26.36 11.47 -8.09
N PRO A 261 25.33 12.21 -8.53
CA PRO A 261 24.41 12.86 -7.61
C PRO A 261 23.58 11.85 -6.80
N VAL A 262 23.35 10.64 -7.31
CA VAL A 262 22.61 9.57 -6.61
C VAL A 262 23.43 9.04 -5.44
N GLU A 263 24.70 8.69 -5.67
CA GLU A 263 25.62 8.24 -4.62
C GLU A 263 25.91 9.35 -3.59
N ALA A 264 25.97 10.60 -4.02
CA ALA A 264 26.10 11.74 -3.12
C ALA A 264 24.87 11.92 -2.22
N VAL A 265 23.65 11.73 -2.73
CA VAL A 265 22.43 11.72 -1.92
C VAL A 265 22.42 10.56 -0.94
N LYS A 266 22.81 9.35 -1.36
CA LYS A 266 22.95 8.20 -0.44
C LYS A 266 23.91 8.53 0.69
N SER A 267 25.08 9.07 0.38
CA SER A 267 26.06 9.50 1.38
C SER A 267 25.49 10.59 2.31
N PHE A 268 24.76 11.55 1.75
CA PHE A 268 24.13 12.63 2.52
C PHE A 268 23.07 12.12 3.50
N THR A 269 22.32 11.06 3.16
CA THR A 269 21.33 10.48 4.09
C THR A 269 21.94 10.01 5.41
N SER A 270 23.21 9.59 5.40
CA SER A 270 23.94 9.22 6.62
C SER A 270 24.13 10.39 7.59
N VAL A 271 24.15 11.64 7.12
CA VAL A 271 24.26 12.84 7.98
C VAL A 271 23.04 12.92 8.91
N PHE A 272 21.85 12.67 8.37
CA PHE A 272 20.61 12.62 9.15
C PHE A 272 20.58 11.42 10.11
N ALA A 273 21.14 10.27 9.69
CA ALA A 273 21.23 9.09 10.54
C ALA A 273 22.11 9.29 11.79
N ASN A 274 23.10 10.20 11.72
CA ASN A 274 23.99 10.53 12.83
C ASN A 274 23.42 11.57 13.83
N ARG A 275 22.26 12.17 13.53
CA ARG A 275 21.56 13.08 14.46
C ARG A 275 21.09 12.32 15.71
N LYS A 276 21.03 12.99 16.86
CA LYS A 276 20.26 12.51 18.02
C LYS A 276 18.77 12.68 17.74
N LEU A 277 18.39 13.86 17.26
CA LEU A 277 17.02 14.21 16.88
C LEU A 277 16.99 14.99 15.56
N LEU A 278 15.96 14.73 14.77
CA LEU A 278 15.70 15.43 13.54
C LEU A 278 14.84 16.67 13.79
N GLN A 279 15.21 17.76 13.15
CA GLN A 279 14.46 19.01 13.19
C GLN A 279 13.47 19.08 12.02
N PRO A 280 12.42 19.92 12.11
CA PRO A 280 11.54 20.20 10.97
C PRO A 280 12.30 20.68 9.72
N SER A 281 13.40 21.43 9.89
CA SER A 281 14.28 21.85 8.78
C SER A 281 15.00 20.68 8.10
N ASP A 282 15.36 19.64 8.85
CA ASP A 282 15.96 18.43 8.27
C ASP A 282 14.94 17.72 7.37
N MET A 283 13.68 17.64 7.82
CA MET A 283 12.58 17.05 7.04
C MET A 283 12.27 17.86 5.78
N LEU A 284 12.33 19.19 5.86
CA LEU A 284 12.21 20.06 4.70
C LEU A 284 13.36 19.86 3.70
N CYS A 285 14.59 19.67 4.17
CA CYS A 285 15.73 19.38 3.29
C CYS A 285 15.58 18.03 2.58
N ILE A 286 15.15 16.98 3.31
CA ILE A 286 14.82 15.68 2.69
C ILE A 286 13.69 15.85 1.67
N SER A 287 12.63 16.59 2.02
CA SER A 287 11.51 16.86 1.12
C SER A 287 11.95 17.60 -0.16
N ALA A 288 12.89 18.54 -0.06
CA ALA A 288 13.47 19.22 -1.22
C ALA A 288 14.22 18.25 -2.14
N LEU A 289 14.99 17.31 -1.59
CA LEU A 289 15.64 16.24 -2.38
C LEU A 289 14.60 15.34 -3.06
N LEU A 290 13.55 14.95 -2.33
CA LEU A 290 12.45 14.13 -2.87
C LEU A 290 11.66 14.85 -3.98
N GLN A 291 11.63 16.19 -3.99
CA GLN A 291 11.02 16.99 -5.08
C GLN A 291 11.96 17.17 -6.28
N THR A 292 13.25 16.80 -6.18
CA THR A 292 14.23 17.11 -7.23
C THR A 292 14.16 16.15 -8.42
N CYS A 293 14.29 14.85 -8.17
CA CYS A 293 14.12 13.83 -9.20
C CYS A 293 13.75 12.45 -8.64
N VAL A 294 13.37 11.55 -9.55
CA VAL A 294 13.07 10.15 -9.28
C VAL A 294 14.25 9.43 -8.62
N ASP A 295 15.46 9.62 -9.17
CA ASP A 295 16.64 8.89 -8.70
C ASP A 295 17.02 9.29 -7.26
N PHE A 296 16.75 10.54 -6.88
CA PHE A 296 16.94 11.02 -5.51
C PHE A 296 15.93 10.38 -4.57
N LYS A 297 14.67 10.21 -4.99
CA LYS A 297 13.69 9.46 -4.20
C LYS A 297 14.15 8.02 -3.96
N ILE A 298 14.66 7.35 -5.00
CA ILE A 298 15.18 5.99 -4.89
C ILE A 298 16.41 5.94 -3.96
N ALA A 299 17.33 6.89 -4.09
CA ALA A 299 18.51 7.00 -3.23
C ALA A 299 18.14 7.17 -1.75
N VAL A 300 17.19 8.05 -1.45
CA VAL A 300 16.67 8.26 -0.08
C VAL A 300 15.95 7.01 0.42
N ALA A 301 15.09 6.39 -0.41
CA ALA A 301 14.37 5.17 -0.05
C ALA A 301 15.33 4.01 0.29
N SER A 302 16.39 3.82 -0.50
CA SER A 302 17.39 2.76 -0.28
C SER A 302 18.19 2.90 1.02
N ASN A 303 18.23 4.09 1.63
CA ASN A 303 18.88 4.35 2.92
C ASN A 303 17.88 4.59 4.06
N LEU A 304 16.59 4.35 3.81
CA LEU A 304 15.55 4.59 4.80
C LEU A 304 15.80 3.80 6.10
N SER A 305 16.32 2.58 5.99
CA SER A 305 16.71 1.74 7.13
C SER A 305 17.72 2.39 8.08
N GLN A 306 18.59 3.28 7.59
CA GLN A 306 19.56 4.03 8.39
C GLN A 306 18.94 5.24 9.09
N ILE A 307 17.98 5.91 8.46
CA ILE A 307 17.33 7.12 8.99
C ILE A 307 16.22 6.75 10.00
N LEU A 308 15.58 5.59 9.81
CA LEU A 308 14.41 5.16 10.57
C LEU A 308 14.62 5.10 12.10
N PRO A 309 15.77 4.66 12.64
CA PRO A 309 16.06 4.77 14.07
C PRO A 309 16.02 6.21 14.61
N VAL A 310 16.39 7.19 13.79
CA VAL A 310 16.36 8.61 14.17
C VAL A 310 14.95 9.18 14.07
N PHE A 311 14.16 8.78 13.07
CA PHE A 311 12.72 9.08 13.04
C PHE A 311 12.04 8.60 14.31
N ARG A 312 12.37 7.38 14.77
CA ARG A 312 11.84 6.82 16.00
C ARG A 312 12.17 7.67 17.22
N ARG A 313 13.45 7.98 17.43
CA ARG A 313 13.88 8.82 18.56
C ARG A 313 13.22 10.20 18.53
N SER A 314 13.13 10.82 17.36
CA SER A 314 12.54 12.14 17.16
C SER A 314 11.04 12.16 17.45
N LEU A 315 10.31 11.14 17.02
CA LEU A 315 8.88 10.98 17.34
C LEU A 315 8.62 10.72 18.83
N GLN A 316 9.55 10.07 19.54
CA GLN A 316 9.40 9.73 20.96
C GLN A 316 9.75 10.90 21.89
N GLU A 317 10.81 11.67 21.60
CA GLU A 317 11.22 12.80 22.44
C GLU A 317 10.40 14.06 22.19
N ASP A 318 9.86 14.24 20.97
CA ASP A 318 9.28 15.53 20.58
C ASP A 318 7.75 15.51 20.51
N SER A 319 7.12 16.10 21.53
CA SER A 319 5.70 16.47 21.52
C SER A 319 5.36 17.61 20.54
N ARG A 320 6.32 18.04 19.70
CA ARG A 320 6.15 19.11 18.71
C ARG A 320 5.41 18.62 17.48
N LEU A 321 4.18 19.10 17.38
CA LEU A 321 3.30 18.97 16.23
C LEU A 321 3.91 19.39 14.89
N GLU A 322 4.85 20.34 14.93
CA GLU A 322 5.55 20.83 13.76
C GLU A 322 6.43 19.76 13.12
N PHE A 323 7.14 18.96 13.93
CA PHE A 323 7.93 17.83 13.43
C PHE A 323 7.03 16.76 12.81
N LEU A 324 5.93 16.41 13.48
CA LEU A 324 4.99 15.42 12.97
C LEU A 324 4.41 15.84 11.61
N SER A 325 4.03 17.11 11.47
CA SER A 325 3.54 17.65 10.20
C SER A 325 4.60 17.57 9.10
N ALA A 326 5.84 17.97 9.40
CA ALA A 326 6.95 17.94 8.44
C ALA A 326 7.31 16.49 8.04
N LEU A 327 7.30 15.56 9.00
CA LEU A 327 7.52 14.14 8.76
C LEU A 327 6.43 13.57 7.84
N MET A 328 5.15 13.78 8.14
CA MET A 328 4.05 13.28 7.30
C MET A 328 4.13 13.84 5.88
N SER A 329 4.49 15.12 5.73
CA SER A 329 4.71 15.73 4.41
C SER A 329 5.84 15.02 3.63
N THR A 330 6.95 14.76 4.31
CA THR A 330 8.12 14.06 3.74
C THR A 330 7.76 12.63 3.34
N LEU A 331 7.03 11.93 4.19
CA LEU A 331 6.56 10.56 3.94
C LEU A 331 5.59 10.52 2.77
N THR A 332 4.66 11.47 2.66
CA THR A 332 3.79 11.60 1.48
C THR A 332 4.63 11.73 0.21
N LEU A 333 5.63 12.61 0.17
CA LEU A 333 6.50 12.76 -1.01
C LEU A 333 7.29 11.49 -1.33
N LEU A 334 7.69 10.73 -0.31
CA LEU A 334 8.44 9.50 -0.44
C LEU A 334 7.57 8.34 -0.99
N THR A 335 6.36 8.17 -0.46
CA THR A 335 5.54 6.98 -0.70
C THR A 335 4.48 7.14 -1.78
N THR A 336 4.16 8.38 -2.19
CA THR A 336 3.15 8.61 -3.24
C THR A 336 3.65 8.18 -4.63
N GLU A 337 2.88 7.30 -5.29
CA GLU A 337 3.14 6.80 -6.65
C GLU A 337 2.66 7.74 -7.77
N VAL A 338 1.75 8.66 -7.45
CA VAL A 338 1.05 9.52 -8.41
C VAL A 338 1.53 10.97 -8.31
N GLN A 339 1.68 11.64 -9.45
CA GLN A 339 1.83 13.09 -9.48
C GLN A 339 0.57 13.76 -8.92
N MET A 340 0.71 14.48 -7.81
CA MET A 340 -0.36 15.26 -7.22
C MET A 340 -0.53 16.58 -7.97
N ASN A 341 -1.75 16.88 -8.39
CA ASN A 341 -2.12 18.19 -8.90
C ASN A 341 -2.91 18.91 -7.82
N ILE A 342 -2.30 19.91 -7.17
CA ILE A 342 -2.99 20.72 -6.17
C ILE A 342 -3.51 21.97 -6.85
N GLN A 343 -4.83 22.11 -6.90
CA GLN A 343 -5.52 23.30 -7.36
C GLN A 343 -5.68 24.28 -6.19
N PHE A 344 -5.11 25.47 -6.33
CA PHE A 344 -5.38 26.57 -5.42
C PHE A 344 -6.41 27.53 -6.02
N PRO A 345 -7.48 27.89 -5.29
CA PRO A 345 -8.34 28.99 -5.70
C PRO A 345 -7.52 30.29 -5.66
N SER A 346 -7.36 30.97 -6.79
CA SER A 346 -6.67 32.26 -6.82
C SER A 346 -7.60 33.37 -6.28
N ASN A 347 -7.02 34.32 -5.54
CA ASN A 347 -7.74 35.51 -5.06
C ASN A 347 -7.91 36.59 -6.15
N SER A 348 -7.50 36.33 -7.38
CA SER A 348 -7.55 37.28 -8.50
C SER A 348 -7.76 36.54 -9.83
N ASP A 349 -8.85 36.88 -10.52
CA ASP A 349 -9.20 36.54 -11.90
C ASP A 349 -9.42 35.06 -12.29
N GLY A 350 -9.85 34.19 -11.36
CA GLY A 350 -10.40 32.87 -11.72
C GLY A 350 -9.43 31.91 -12.40
N VAL A 351 -8.12 32.22 -12.39
CA VAL A 351 -7.08 31.33 -12.89
C VAL A 351 -6.67 30.37 -11.77
N GLU A 352 -7.14 29.13 -11.85
CA GLU A 352 -6.68 28.05 -10.96
C GLU A 352 -5.17 27.86 -11.08
N VAL A 353 -4.44 28.06 -9.97
CA VAL A 353 -3.01 27.72 -9.93
C VAL A 353 -2.91 26.24 -9.62
N ILE A 354 -2.60 25.44 -10.65
CA ILE A 354 -2.29 24.02 -10.49
C ILE A 354 -0.79 23.90 -10.16
N LYS A 355 -0.45 23.62 -8.90
CA LYS A 355 0.91 23.20 -8.54
C LYS A 355 1.00 21.67 -8.62
N ARG A 356 1.91 21.19 -9.46
CA ARG A 356 2.26 19.77 -9.59
C ARG A 356 3.28 19.41 -8.54
N ILE A 357 3.02 18.38 -7.75
CA ILE A 357 3.94 17.88 -6.73
C ILE A 357 4.10 16.38 -6.90
N GLY A 358 5.34 15.92 -7.01
CA GLY A 358 5.69 14.54 -7.30
C GLY A 358 5.98 14.28 -8.78
N PHE A 359 6.57 13.12 -9.06
CA PHE A 359 7.00 12.73 -10.41
C PHE A 359 6.00 11.77 -11.03
N SER A 360 5.63 12.03 -12.29
CA SER A 360 4.97 11.04 -13.12
C SER A 360 6.00 10.00 -13.57
N GLY A 361 5.90 8.74 -13.15
CA GLY A 361 6.60 7.64 -13.84
C GLY A 361 7.28 6.57 -12.99
N CYS A 362 7.42 6.74 -11.67
CA CYS A 362 7.96 5.68 -10.80
C CYS A 362 6.85 4.70 -10.46
N ARG A 363 6.80 3.56 -11.15
CA ARG A 363 5.99 2.42 -10.70
C ARG A 363 6.45 2.04 -9.28
N GLY A 364 5.61 2.19 -8.25
CA GLY A 364 5.65 1.51 -6.94
C GLY A 364 6.95 1.39 -6.10
N PHE A 365 8.13 1.72 -6.62
CA PHE A 365 9.41 1.22 -6.10
C PHE A 365 9.72 1.74 -4.70
N CYS A 366 9.53 3.05 -4.46
CA CYS A 366 9.79 3.63 -3.16
C CYS A 366 8.81 3.15 -2.08
N ARG A 367 7.58 2.81 -2.47
CA ARG A 367 6.58 2.26 -1.55
C ARG A 367 6.90 0.81 -1.20
N GLU A 368 7.27 0.00 -2.19
CA GLU A 368 7.73 -1.38 -1.95
C GLU A 368 8.94 -1.40 -1.01
N GLU A 369 9.91 -0.51 -1.22
CA GLU A 369 11.08 -0.37 -0.34
C GLU A 369 10.69 0.07 1.08
N ALA A 370 9.76 1.03 1.20
CA ALA A 370 9.21 1.46 2.50
C ALA A 370 8.50 0.31 3.24
N VAL A 371 7.78 -0.55 2.52
CA VAL A 371 7.17 -1.76 3.09
C VAL A 371 8.24 -2.77 3.52
N GLN A 372 9.22 -3.06 2.67
CA GLN A 372 10.30 -4.03 2.94
C GLN A 372 11.17 -3.61 4.14
N CYS A 373 11.46 -2.31 4.27
CA CYS A 373 12.20 -1.77 5.41
C CYS A 373 11.35 -1.65 6.70
N GLY A 374 10.06 -1.98 6.64
CA GLY A 374 9.16 -1.93 7.79
C GLY A 374 8.81 -0.51 8.26
N LEU A 375 8.91 0.50 7.40
CA LEU A 375 8.65 1.91 7.73
C LEU A 375 7.27 2.07 8.38
N TYR A 376 6.23 1.58 7.72
CA TYR A 376 4.84 1.69 8.16
C TYR A 376 4.62 1.02 9.52
N THR A 377 5.19 -0.16 9.73
CA THR A 377 5.09 -0.90 10.99
C THR A 377 5.76 -0.14 12.12
N GLN A 378 6.96 0.40 11.91
CA GLN A 378 7.69 1.14 12.94
C GLN A 378 7.00 2.45 13.31
N ILE A 379 6.55 3.23 12.33
CA ILE A 379 5.75 4.45 12.57
C ILE A 379 4.46 4.09 13.31
N SER A 380 3.75 3.04 12.88
CA SER A 380 2.52 2.61 13.54
C SER A 380 2.75 2.29 15.01
N THR A 381 3.78 1.51 15.35
CA THR A 381 4.10 1.16 16.75
C THR A 381 4.34 2.39 17.61
N ILE A 382 5.13 3.37 17.13
CA ILE A 382 5.44 4.58 17.89
C ILE A 382 4.18 5.43 18.09
N LEU A 383 3.40 5.64 17.02
CA LEU A 383 2.17 6.43 17.12
C LEU A 383 1.14 5.78 18.06
N LYS A 384 1.09 4.45 18.12
CA LYS A 384 0.29 3.72 19.11
C LYS A 384 0.76 4.00 20.52
N GLU A 385 2.06 3.93 20.80
CA GLU A 385 2.63 4.27 22.11
C GLU A 385 2.28 5.72 22.51
N CYS A 386 2.38 6.67 21.58
CA CYS A 386 2.06 8.08 21.83
C CYS A 386 0.57 8.30 22.15
N ILE A 387 -0.33 7.64 21.40
CA ILE A 387 -1.78 7.83 21.52
C ILE A 387 -2.35 7.08 22.73
N LEU A 388 -1.79 5.92 23.07
CA LEU A 388 -2.24 5.11 24.21
C LEU A 388 -1.62 5.56 25.54
N ASN A 389 -0.72 6.55 25.51
CA ASN A 389 -0.16 7.12 26.73
C ASN A 389 -1.28 7.78 27.56
N PRO A 390 -1.51 7.34 28.83
CA PRO A 390 -2.56 7.88 29.69
C PRO A 390 -2.41 9.38 29.99
N ASP A 391 -1.19 9.92 29.89
CA ASP A 391 -0.91 11.35 30.08
C ASP A 391 -1.12 12.18 28.81
N SER A 392 -1.45 11.55 27.67
CA SER A 392 -1.67 12.26 26.41
C SER A 392 -2.95 13.10 26.46
N LYS A 393 -2.81 14.39 26.14
CA LYS A 393 -3.99 15.27 25.96
C LYS A 393 -4.73 14.84 24.69
N ILE A 394 -6.06 14.78 24.76
CA ILE A 394 -6.93 14.43 23.62
C ILE A 394 -6.66 15.29 22.38
N GLU A 395 -6.33 16.58 22.59
CA GLU A 395 -5.96 17.47 21.50
C GLU A 395 -4.73 16.97 20.72
N ASN A 396 -3.76 16.35 21.39
CA ASN A 396 -2.59 15.74 20.74
C ASN A 396 -3.00 14.50 19.95
N THR A 397 -3.87 13.65 20.50
CA THR A 397 -4.42 12.48 19.80
C THR A 397 -5.12 12.87 18.51
N ARG A 398 -5.99 13.90 18.55
CA ARG A 398 -6.65 14.45 17.36
C ARG A 398 -5.67 14.92 16.31
N LYS A 399 -4.63 15.64 16.74
CA LYS A 399 -3.64 16.19 15.83
C LYS A 399 -2.79 15.08 15.20
N ILE A 400 -2.46 14.03 15.93
CA ILE A 400 -1.77 12.86 15.38
C ILE A 400 -2.64 12.17 14.33
N LEU A 401 -3.90 11.87 14.65
CA LEU A 401 -4.83 11.25 13.71
C LEU A 401 -5.02 12.08 12.44
N ARG A 402 -5.14 13.40 12.57
CA ARG A 402 -5.20 14.32 11.43
C ARG A 402 -3.93 14.31 10.60
N ALA A 403 -2.76 14.26 11.23
CA ALA A 403 -1.48 14.22 10.51
C ALA A 403 -1.32 12.91 9.72
N VAL A 404 -1.71 11.76 10.28
CA VAL A 404 -1.70 10.47 9.58
C VAL A 404 -2.74 10.45 8.46
N SER A 405 -3.95 10.99 8.70
CA SER A 405 -4.95 11.15 7.64
C SER A 405 -4.42 11.99 6.49
N SER A 406 -3.72 13.10 6.79
CA SER A 406 -3.14 13.96 5.76
C SER A 406 -2.01 13.30 4.97
N TRP A 407 -1.32 12.32 5.57
CA TRP A 407 -0.37 11.49 4.83
C TRP A 407 -1.10 10.58 3.85
N ALA A 408 -2.16 9.91 4.31
CA ALA A 408 -2.94 8.95 3.52
C ALA A 408 -3.66 9.55 2.31
N ASP A 409 -4.17 10.78 2.43
CA ASP A 409 -4.87 11.50 1.35
C ASP A 409 -3.95 12.45 0.55
N GLY A 410 -2.70 12.62 0.99
CA GLY A 410 -1.69 13.46 0.35
C GLY A 410 -1.72 14.95 0.72
N SER A 411 -2.71 15.39 1.51
CA SER A 411 -2.87 16.79 1.92
C SER A 411 -1.75 17.29 2.84
N ALA A 412 -0.94 16.40 3.42
CA ALA A 412 0.21 16.76 4.25
C ALA A 412 1.19 17.68 3.52
N VAL A 413 1.25 17.63 2.19
CA VAL A 413 2.18 18.44 1.38
C VAL A 413 1.65 19.86 1.12
N ILE A 414 0.36 20.13 1.34
CA ILE A 414 -0.24 21.45 1.09
C ILE A 414 0.50 22.59 1.81
N PRO A 415 0.81 22.50 3.13
CA PRO A 415 1.53 23.56 3.85
C PRO A 415 2.91 23.85 3.26
N LEU A 416 3.54 22.85 2.64
CA LEU A 416 4.85 23.01 2.02
C LEU A 416 4.79 23.84 0.73
N VAL A 417 3.63 23.89 0.06
CA VAL A 417 3.52 24.38 -1.33
C VAL A 417 2.58 25.57 -1.47
N SER A 418 1.69 25.81 -0.51
CA SER A 418 0.76 26.93 -0.53
C SER A 418 1.41 28.24 -0.08
N ASP A 419 1.38 29.27 -0.93
CA ASP A 419 1.79 30.63 -0.54
C ASP A 419 0.76 31.32 0.36
N ILE A 420 -0.46 30.81 0.35
CA ILE A 420 -1.60 31.36 1.02
C ILE A 420 -1.47 31.01 2.51
N LYS A 421 -1.27 32.04 3.35
CA LYS A 421 -1.61 31.98 4.78
C LYS A 421 -3.14 31.89 4.90
N THR A 422 -3.76 30.88 4.32
CA THR A 422 -5.16 30.60 4.60
C THR A 422 -5.18 30.15 6.05
N LYS A 423 -5.71 31.01 6.92
CA LYS A 423 -6.54 30.54 8.02
C LYS A 423 -7.64 29.71 7.35
N VAL A 424 -7.35 28.44 7.04
CA VAL A 424 -8.38 27.48 6.73
C VAL A 424 -9.14 27.39 8.03
N ASP A 425 -10.30 28.04 8.06
CA ASP A 425 -11.21 27.96 9.18
C ASP A 425 -11.35 26.48 9.53
N LYS A 426 -11.16 26.16 10.81
CA LYS A 426 -11.23 24.80 11.37
C LYS A 426 -12.58 24.09 11.13
N SER A 427 -13.51 24.72 10.42
CA SER A 427 -14.87 24.30 10.11
C SER A 427 -15.13 24.02 8.62
N GLN A 428 -14.26 24.42 7.69
CA GLN A 428 -14.39 23.96 6.32
C GLN A 428 -13.84 22.53 6.24
N LYS A 429 -14.76 21.56 6.23
CA LYS A 429 -14.48 20.17 5.81
C LYS A 429 -13.49 20.20 4.65
N VAL A 430 -12.27 19.75 4.92
CA VAL A 430 -11.19 19.61 3.93
C VAL A 430 -11.70 18.64 2.87
N SER A 431 -12.36 19.20 1.86
CA SER A 431 -12.97 18.49 0.73
C SER A 431 -12.06 18.53 -0.50
N LEU A 432 -10.80 18.93 -0.34
CA LEU A 432 -9.89 19.19 -1.46
C LEU A 432 -9.17 17.94 -1.99
N LEU A 433 -9.15 16.82 -1.26
CA LEU A 433 -8.58 15.55 -1.77
C LEU A 433 -9.42 14.36 -1.30
N GLN A 434 -10.49 14.04 -2.04
CA GLN A 434 -11.36 12.87 -1.78
C GLN A 434 -10.73 11.53 -2.19
N THR A 435 -9.41 11.48 -2.41
CA THR A 435 -8.74 10.31 -2.99
C THR A 435 -7.59 9.87 -2.09
N ILE A 436 -7.60 8.60 -1.67
CA ILE A 436 -6.49 7.98 -0.97
C ILE A 436 -5.33 7.83 -1.96
N VAL A 437 -4.16 8.30 -1.57
CA VAL A 437 -2.93 8.23 -2.38
C VAL A 437 -1.92 7.23 -1.81
N ASP A 438 -2.08 6.81 -0.55
CA ASP A 438 -1.30 5.75 0.09
C ASP A 438 -2.19 4.83 0.95
N GLY A 439 -2.45 3.62 0.46
CA GLY A 439 -3.28 2.64 1.13
C GLY A 439 -2.67 2.02 2.39
N ASN A 440 -1.34 2.06 2.57
CA ASN A 440 -0.69 1.57 3.80
C ASN A 440 -0.80 2.62 4.92
N ALA A 441 -0.60 3.91 4.59
CA ALA A 441 -0.81 5.02 5.51
C ALA A 441 -2.27 5.10 5.98
N PHE A 442 -3.22 4.89 5.06
CA PHE A 442 -4.64 4.75 5.41
C PHE A 442 -4.90 3.56 6.36
N GLY A 443 -4.18 2.45 6.15
CA GLY A 443 -4.15 1.31 7.08
C GLY A 443 -3.71 1.66 8.50
N ILE A 444 -2.68 2.51 8.64
CA ILE A 444 -2.23 3.02 9.94
C ILE A 444 -3.31 3.88 10.58
N PHE A 445 -3.91 4.80 9.81
CA PHE A 445 -5.00 5.67 10.31
C PHE A 445 -6.15 4.85 10.92
N VAL A 446 -6.67 3.86 10.18
CA VAL A 446 -7.75 2.98 10.67
C VAL A 446 -7.29 2.13 11.85
N SER A 447 -6.06 1.63 11.84
CA SER A 447 -5.51 0.86 12.97
C SER A 447 -5.42 1.70 14.25
N LEU A 448 -4.96 2.96 14.17
CA LEU A 448 -4.89 3.86 15.32
C LEU A 448 -6.29 4.19 15.87
N ALA A 449 -7.27 4.38 15.00
CA ALA A 449 -8.66 4.55 15.42
C ALA A 449 -9.19 3.30 16.15
N CYS A 450 -8.86 2.09 15.68
CA CYS A 450 -9.23 0.85 16.36
C CYS A 450 -8.59 0.73 17.75
N GLU A 451 -7.29 1.08 17.89
CA GLU A 451 -6.61 1.06 19.20
C GLU A 451 -7.29 2.01 20.21
N LEU A 452 -7.72 3.18 19.75
CA LEU A 452 -8.45 4.13 20.58
C LEU A 452 -9.84 3.63 20.96
N ALA A 453 -10.58 3.01 20.03
CA ALA A 453 -11.88 2.42 20.30
C ALA A 453 -11.79 1.24 21.28
N LEU A 454 -10.67 0.51 21.27
CA LEU A 454 -10.38 -0.60 22.20
C LEU A 454 -9.78 -0.11 23.52
N SER A 455 -9.48 1.18 23.68
CA SER A 455 -8.91 1.76 24.89
C SER A 455 -9.97 2.01 25.97
N ASN A 456 -9.56 2.07 27.23
CA ASN A 456 -10.46 2.36 28.35
C ASN A 456 -10.83 3.86 28.47
N ASN A 457 -10.38 4.73 27.56
CA ASN A 457 -10.60 6.17 27.62
C ASN A 457 -11.83 6.58 26.79
N LEU A 458 -12.99 6.71 27.45
CA LEU A 458 -14.28 7.07 26.84
C LEU A 458 -14.23 8.32 25.95
N GLN A 459 -13.43 9.32 26.30
CA GLN A 459 -13.33 10.56 25.52
C GLN A 459 -12.50 10.36 24.24
N ALA A 460 -11.57 9.41 24.24
CA ALA A 460 -10.78 9.00 23.09
C ALA A 460 -11.60 8.08 22.14
N VAL A 461 -12.53 7.29 22.70
CA VAL A 461 -13.46 6.42 21.93
C VAL A 461 -14.37 7.23 21.01
N SER A 462 -14.88 8.39 21.45
CA SER A 462 -15.70 9.25 20.60
C SER A 462 -14.93 9.72 19.35
N GLU A 463 -13.66 10.09 19.52
CA GLU A 463 -12.81 10.53 18.40
C GLU A 463 -12.48 9.37 17.44
N ALA A 464 -12.32 8.16 17.98
CA ALA A 464 -12.08 6.96 17.18
C ALA A 464 -13.22 6.71 16.19
N PHE A 465 -14.48 6.82 16.63
CA PHE A 465 -15.63 6.61 15.75
C PHE A 465 -15.78 7.71 14.70
N VAL A 466 -15.47 8.97 15.04
CA VAL A 466 -15.41 10.04 14.02
C VAL A 466 -14.39 9.70 12.92
N CYS A 467 -13.23 9.13 13.29
CA CYS A 467 -12.23 8.72 12.31
C CYS A 467 -12.69 7.53 11.45
N LEU A 468 -13.41 6.56 12.04
CA LEU A 468 -13.98 5.42 11.32
C LEU A 468 -15.10 5.84 10.37
N GLU A 469 -15.92 6.82 10.75
CA GLU A 469 -16.94 7.43 9.87
C GLU A 469 -16.29 8.11 8.65
N VAL A 470 -15.22 8.89 8.86
CA VAL A 470 -14.44 9.48 7.77
C VAL A 470 -13.87 8.41 6.85
N ALA A 471 -13.29 7.33 7.40
CA ALA A 471 -12.77 6.22 6.62
C ALA A 471 -13.86 5.56 5.76
N GLN A 472 -15.06 5.37 6.31
CA GLN A 472 -16.20 4.83 5.57
C GLN A 472 -16.67 5.79 4.48
N GLU A 473 -16.76 7.09 4.76
CA GLU A 473 -17.17 8.11 3.79
C GLU A 473 -16.24 8.10 2.56
N VAL A 474 -14.92 8.11 2.79
CA VAL A 474 -13.89 8.09 1.73
C VAL A 474 -13.99 6.85 0.83
N LEU A 475 -14.34 5.69 1.40
CA LEU A 475 -14.47 4.43 0.65
C LEU A 475 -15.85 4.19 0.03
N SER A 476 -16.88 4.94 0.43
CA SER A 476 -18.26 4.77 -0.03
C SER A 476 -18.60 5.53 -1.32
N HIS A 477 -17.72 6.41 -1.79
CA HIS A 477 -17.99 7.28 -2.94
C HIS A 477 -17.93 6.50 -4.27
N ASN A 478 -19.08 6.39 -4.97
CA ASN A 478 -19.17 5.78 -6.32
C ASN A 478 -18.56 6.63 -7.45
N ASN A 479 -17.96 7.78 -7.12
CA ASN A 479 -17.32 8.68 -8.07
C ASN A 479 -15.92 8.17 -8.49
N SER A 480 -15.34 8.79 -9.52
CA SER A 480 -13.99 8.45 -10.01
C SER A 480 -12.90 8.53 -8.93
N GLY A 481 -13.04 9.43 -7.95
CA GLY A 481 -12.16 9.54 -6.78
C GLY A 481 -12.25 8.33 -5.85
N GLY A 482 -13.45 7.90 -5.47
CA GLY A 482 -13.63 6.74 -4.58
C GLY A 482 -13.17 5.41 -5.21
N ARG A 483 -13.31 5.23 -6.53
CA ARG A 483 -12.73 4.07 -7.24
C ARG A 483 -11.20 4.05 -7.19
N LYS A 484 -10.54 5.22 -7.29
CA LYS A 484 -9.08 5.31 -7.12
C LYS A 484 -8.66 4.99 -5.69
N SER A 485 -9.38 5.51 -4.70
CA SER A 485 -9.16 5.18 -3.29
C SER A 485 -9.30 3.68 -3.03
N LEU A 486 -10.33 3.04 -3.58
CA LEU A 486 -10.57 1.60 -3.43
C LEU A 486 -9.44 0.78 -4.08
N ASN A 487 -9.00 1.13 -5.29
CA ASN A 487 -7.84 0.48 -5.93
C ASN A 487 -6.60 0.54 -5.04
N GLU A 488 -6.30 1.73 -4.53
CA GLU A 488 -5.12 2.01 -3.72
C GLU A 488 -5.14 1.20 -2.41
N VAL A 489 -6.29 1.16 -1.73
CA VAL A 489 -6.49 0.38 -0.50
C VAL A 489 -6.50 -1.13 -0.75
N CYS A 490 -7.02 -1.61 -1.89
CA CYS A 490 -6.94 -3.03 -2.23
C CYS A 490 -5.49 -3.47 -2.48
N SER A 491 -4.71 -2.65 -3.18
CA SER A 491 -3.32 -2.97 -3.52
C SER A 491 -2.39 -3.06 -2.29
N SER A 492 -2.74 -2.39 -1.18
CA SER A 492 -1.96 -2.43 0.06
C SER A 492 -2.16 -3.71 0.89
N GLY A 493 -3.12 -4.56 0.51
CA GLY A 493 -3.54 -5.70 1.34
C GLY A 493 -4.22 -5.24 2.64
N PHE A 494 -5.00 -4.16 2.58
CA PHE A 494 -5.68 -3.57 3.74
C PHE A 494 -6.60 -4.59 4.45
N ILE A 495 -7.24 -5.51 3.74
CA ILE A 495 -8.10 -6.53 4.36
C ILE A 495 -7.25 -7.48 5.24
N ARG A 496 -6.22 -8.13 4.68
CA ARG A 496 -5.35 -9.04 5.44
C ARG A 496 -4.55 -8.34 6.55
N ASN A 497 -4.05 -7.13 6.30
CA ASN A 497 -3.07 -6.48 7.17
C ASN A 497 -3.71 -5.57 8.23
N VAL A 498 -4.92 -5.06 7.99
CA VAL A 498 -5.58 -4.07 8.86
C VAL A 498 -6.92 -4.58 9.38
N ILE A 499 -7.84 -4.94 8.50
CA ILE A 499 -9.21 -5.33 8.91
C ILE A 499 -9.20 -6.64 9.70
N THR A 500 -8.56 -7.68 9.17
CA THR A 500 -8.55 -9.02 9.77
C THR A 500 -7.96 -9.01 11.20
N PRO A 501 -6.77 -8.42 11.46
CA PRO A 501 -6.22 -8.37 12.82
C PRO A 501 -7.07 -7.55 13.79
N ASN A 502 -7.64 -6.43 13.36
CA ASN A 502 -8.48 -5.58 14.22
C ASN A 502 -9.84 -6.24 14.52
N LEU A 503 -10.44 -6.95 13.55
CA LEU A 503 -11.62 -7.78 13.78
C LEU A 503 -11.34 -8.88 14.80
N LEU A 504 -10.23 -9.61 14.66
CA LEU A 504 -9.85 -10.65 15.62
C LEU A 504 -9.74 -10.09 17.04
N ARG A 505 -9.08 -8.95 17.21
CA ARG A 505 -8.95 -8.29 18.52
C ARG A 505 -10.29 -7.85 19.09
N ALA A 506 -11.15 -7.27 18.27
CA ALA A 506 -12.50 -6.86 18.71
C ALA A 506 -13.36 -8.08 19.11
N PHE A 507 -13.29 -9.18 18.37
CA PHE A 507 -13.99 -10.42 18.71
C PHE A 507 -13.45 -11.09 19.99
N ASN A 508 -12.12 -11.11 20.18
CA ASN A 508 -11.53 -11.60 21.43
C ASN A 508 -12.00 -10.76 22.62
N ARG A 509 -11.98 -9.44 22.51
CA ARG A 509 -12.43 -8.53 23.57
C ARG A 509 -13.92 -8.70 23.88
N TRP A 510 -14.73 -8.95 22.86
CA TRP A 510 -16.15 -9.26 23.03
C TRP A 510 -16.37 -10.58 23.80
N ASP A 511 -15.61 -11.62 23.49
CA ASP A 511 -15.72 -12.93 24.13
C ASP A 511 -15.29 -12.88 25.60
N GLU A 512 -14.20 -12.17 25.91
CA GLU A 512 -13.78 -11.85 27.28
C GLU A 512 -14.94 -11.23 28.09
N LEU A 513 -15.55 -10.17 27.57
CA LEU A 513 -16.68 -9.47 28.20
C LEU A 513 -17.96 -10.31 28.30
N SER A 514 -18.06 -11.40 27.54
CA SER A 514 -19.21 -12.32 27.55
C SER A 514 -19.01 -13.45 28.56
N ASN A 515 -17.76 -13.85 28.81
CA ASN A 515 -17.41 -14.92 29.75
C ASN A 515 -17.23 -14.40 31.19
N ASP A 516 -16.94 -13.11 31.39
CA ASP A 516 -16.73 -12.49 32.72
C ASP A 516 -18.02 -12.22 33.52
N SER A 517 -19.21 -12.57 32.99
CA SER A 517 -20.49 -12.39 33.70
C SER A 517 -20.68 -13.28 34.93
N GLY A 518 -19.66 -14.03 35.35
CA GLY A 518 -19.68 -14.92 36.52
C GLY A 518 -19.32 -14.25 37.86
N VAL A 519 -18.60 -13.12 37.89
CA VAL A 519 -18.08 -12.56 39.15
C VAL A 519 -18.01 -11.02 39.13
N ALA A 520 -19.14 -10.31 39.16
CA ALA A 520 -19.23 -8.94 39.68
C ALA A 520 -20.69 -8.43 39.72
N GLN A 521 -21.45 -8.83 40.74
CA GLN A 521 -22.57 -8.01 41.18
C GLN A 521 -21.97 -6.81 41.94
N ASN A 522 -21.76 -5.68 41.25
CA ASN A 522 -21.79 -4.30 41.81
C ASN A 522 -21.33 -3.19 40.82
N GLY A 523 -21.25 -3.43 39.50
CA GLY A 523 -20.96 -2.37 38.50
C GLY A 523 -21.71 -2.59 37.18
N SER A 524 -23.02 -2.36 37.15
CA SER A 524 -23.88 -2.75 36.01
C SER A 524 -23.91 -1.77 34.83
N ASP A 525 -23.48 -0.51 34.98
CA ASP A 525 -23.59 0.48 33.89
C ASP A 525 -22.37 0.51 32.96
N GLU A 526 -21.14 0.52 33.49
CA GLU A 526 -19.91 0.62 32.68
C GLU A 526 -19.68 -0.62 31.77
N SER A 527 -19.98 -1.83 32.27
CA SER A 527 -19.83 -3.07 31.49
C SER A 527 -20.78 -3.12 30.28
N SER A 528 -21.95 -2.46 30.38
CA SER A 528 -22.93 -2.38 29.30
C SER A 528 -22.48 -1.44 28.18
N ASP A 529 -21.81 -0.34 28.52
CA ASP A 529 -21.35 0.66 27.55
C ASP A 529 -20.10 0.21 26.81
N VAL A 530 -19.14 -0.45 27.48
CA VAL A 530 -17.98 -1.06 26.81
C VAL A 530 -18.44 -2.12 25.80
N ARG A 531 -19.45 -2.94 26.16
CA ARG A 531 -20.01 -3.92 25.23
C ARG A 531 -20.62 -3.24 23.99
N LYS A 532 -21.38 -2.14 24.14
CA LYS A 532 -21.91 -1.38 22.99
C LYS A 532 -20.79 -0.84 22.09
N ILE A 533 -19.73 -0.30 22.68
CA ILE A 533 -18.56 0.23 21.95
C ILE A 533 -17.90 -0.86 21.10
N ILE A 534 -17.64 -2.04 21.67
CA ILE A 534 -17.05 -3.15 20.92
C ILE A 534 -17.97 -3.66 19.81
N SER A 535 -19.29 -3.71 20.05
CA SER A 535 -20.27 -4.05 18.99
C SER A 535 -20.18 -3.07 17.83
N GLN A 536 -20.19 -1.76 18.12
CA GLN A 536 -20.13 -0.72 17.11
C GLN A 536 -18.83 -0.80 16.30
N LEU A 537 -17.68 -1.06 16.96
CA LEU A 537 -16.40 -1.24 16.29
C LEU A 537 -16.43 -2.42 15.31
N ILE A 538 -17.01 -3.57 15.72
CA ILE A 538 -17.18 -4.74 14.84
C ILE A 538 -18.04 -4.37 13.64
N ASP A 539 -19.16 -3.67 13.84
CA ASP A 539 -20.04 -3.25 12.75
C ASP A 539 -19.32 -2.34 11.75
N TYR A 540 -18.55 -1.34 12.22
CA TYR A 540 -17.74 -0.47 11.37
C TYR A 540 -16.71 -1.27 10.55
N LEU A 541 -15.96 -2.17 11.19
CA LEU A 541 -14.96 -2.98 10.51
C LEU A 541 -15.59 -3.92 9.46
N LEU A 542 -16.76 -4.47 9.73
CA LEU A 542 -17.50 -5.28 8.76
C LEU A 542 -18.05 -4.46 7.59
N VAL A 543 -18.46 -3.21 7.83
CA VAL A 543 -18.86 -2.30 6.75
C VAL A 543 -17.67 -1.96 5.86
N LEU A 544 -16.51 -1.63 6.43
CA LEU A 544 -15.28 -1.40 5.67
C LEU A 544 -14.87 -2.64 4.87
N LEU A 545 -14.93 -3.83 5.49
CA LEU A 545 -14.68 -5.11 4.83
C LEU A 545 -15.61 -5.31 3.63
N LYS A 546 -16.91 -5.03 3.79
CA LYS A 546 -17.90 -5.16 2.73
C LYS A 546 -17.63 -4.19 1.57
N SER A 547 -17.36 -2.93 1.88
CA SER A 547 -17.09 -1.89 0.87
C SER A 547 -15.88 -2.26 0.01
N ILE A 548 -14.77 -2.66 0.64
CA ILE A 548 -13.53 -3.02 -0.09
C ILE A 548 -13.69 -4.37 -0.78
N GLY A 549 -14.20 -5.38 -0.08
CA GLY A 549 -14.35 -6.72 -0.62
C GLY A 549 -15.27 -6.78 -1.84
N SER A 550 -16.34 -5.96 -1.87
CA SER A 550 -17.23 -5.88 -3.03
C SER A 550 -16.55 -5.30 -4.29
N TYR A 551 -15.43 -4.61 -4.12
CA TYR A 551 -14.66 -3.99 -5.19
C TYR A 551 -13.54 -4.92 -5.70
N SER A 552 -12.74 -5.51 -4.79
CA SER A 552 -11.72 -6.50 -5.10
C SER A 552 -11.28 -7.21 -3.82
N ALA A 553 -11.33 -8.55 -3.80
CA ALA A 553 -10.81 -9.37 -2.70
C ALA A 553 -9.87 -10.45 -3.27
N PRO A 554 -8.54 -10.21 -3.31
CA PRO A 554 -7.59 -11.23 -3.71
C PRO A 554 -7.68 -12.45 -2.78
N LEU A 555 -7.28 -13.63 -3.26
CA LEU A 555 -7.40 -14.88 -2.52
C LEU A 555 -6.75 -14.80 -1.12
N GLU A 556 -5.62 -14.11 -1.01
CA GLU A 556 -4.89 -13.90 0.24
C GLU A 556 -5.73 -13.13 1.27
N ASP A 557 -6.51 -12.14 0.83
CA ASP A 557 -7.41 -11.36 1.68
C ASP A 557 -8.62 -12.20 2.12
N VAL A 558 -9.20 -12.97 1.20
CA VAL A 558 -10.31 -13.90 1.52
C VAL A 558 -9.84 -14.98 2.48
N ALA A 559 -8.66 -15.57 2.26
CA ALA A 559 -8.05 -16.57 3.12
C ALA A 559 -7.76 -16.01 4.53
N ALA A 560 -7.27 -14.78 4.63
CA ALA A 560 -7.06 -14.11 5.91
C ALA A 560 -8.38 -13.94 6.69
N VAL A 561 -9.46 -13.53 6.02
CA VAL A 561 -10.78 -13.41 6.66
C VAL A 561 -11.34 -14.77 7.06
N LEU A 562 -11.21 -15.79 6.21
CA LEU A 562 -11.65 -17.16 6.52
C LEU A 562 -10.85 -17.78 7.68
N ALA A 563 -9.57 -17.41 7.84
CA ALA A 563 -8.76 -17.86 8.96
C ALA A 563 -9.33 -17.42 10.32
N LEU A 564 -10.11 -16.32 10.38
CA LEU A 564 -10.82 -15.91 11.59
C LEU A 564 -11.82 -16.97 12.06
N LEU A 565 -12.47 -17.71 11.15
CA LEU A 565 -13.45 -18.74 11.50
C LEU A 565 -12.82 -19.91 12.26
N ARG A 566 -11.50 -20.08 12.19
CA ARG A 566 -10.76 -21.10 12.94
C ARG A 566 -10.51 -20.70 14.41
N GLN A 567 -10.79 -19.45 14.77
CA GLN A 567 -10.54 -18.91 16.10
C GLN A 567 -11.71 -19.19 17.05
N ALA A 568 -11.40 -19.56 18.30
CA ALA A 568 -12.40 -19.97 19.28
C ALA A 568 -13.45 -18.88 19.57
N CYS A 569 -13.03 -17.61 19.59
CA CYS A 569 -13.90 -16.44 19.79
C CYS A 569 -15.00 -16.30 18.71
N MET A 570 -14.83 -16.92 17.55
CA MET A 570 -15.79 -16.86 16.44
C MET A 570 -16.91 -17.91 16.52
N LYS A 571 -16.86 -18.84 17.48
CA LYS A 571 -17.81 -19.97 17.59
C LYS A 571 -19.29 -19.53 17.59
N ASN A 572 -19.60 -18.41 18.23
CA ASN A 572 -20.97 -17.89 18.37
C ASN A 572 -21.30 -16.74 17.38
N ARG A 573 -20.33 -16.30 16.57
CA ARG A 573 -20.45 -15.12 15.68
C ARG A 573 -20.01 -15.37 14.24
N SER A 574 -19.66 -16.61 13.90
CA SER A 574 -19.33 -17.05 12.55
C SER A 574 -20.38 -16.63 11.52
N THR A 575 -21.66 -16.65 11.89
CA THR A 575 -22.78 -16.23 11.03
C THR A 575 -22.70 -14.78 10.57
N VAL A 576 -22.19 -13.86 11.40
CA VAL A 576 -22.05 -12.43 11.06
C VAL A 576 -20.95 -12.27 10.02
N LEU A 577 -19.79 -12.90 10.25
CA LEU A 577 -18.66 -12.84 9.31
C LEU A 577 -19.00 -13.54 7.99
N LEU A 578 -19.64 -14.71 8.05
CA LEU A 578 -20.09 -15.45 6.87
C LEU A 578 -21.12 -14.64 6.06
N ARG A 579 -22.06 -13.94 6.71
CA ARG A 579 -23.01 -13.05 6.03
C ARG A 579 -22.28 -11.92 5.29
N THR A 580 -21.28 -11.30 5.91
CA THR A 580 -20.47 -10.27 5.26
C THR A 580 -19.69 -10.85 4.07
N LEU A 581 -19.07 -12.02 4.23
CA LEU A 581 -18.37 -12.73 3.14
C LEU A 581 -19.30 -13.08 1.97
N THR A 582 -20.51 -13.56 2.22
CA THR A 582 -21.49 -13.83 1.14
C THR A 582 -21.88 -12.58 0.35
N SER A 583 -21.78 -11.39 0.96
CA SER A 583 -22.04 -10.13 0.26
C SER A 583 -20.85 -9.62 -0.56
N ILE A 584 -19.64 -10.09 -0.25
CA ILE A 584 -18.36 -9.76 -0.89
C ILE A 584 -18.08 -10.71 -2.05
N ILE A 585 -18.30 -12.01 -1.85
CA ILE A 585 -18.12 -13.09 -2.83
C ILE A 585 -19.37 -13.16 -3.75
N ARG A 586 -19.84 -12.01 -4.25
CA ARG A 586 -20.82 -11.99 -5.34
C ARG A 586 -20.08 -12.22 -6.66
N PRO A 587 -20.52 -13.17 -7.50
CA PRO A 587 -19.97 -13.31 -8.84
C PRO A 587 -20.30 -12.02 -9.62
N THR A 588 -19.31 -11.17 -9.81
CA THR A 588 -19.44 -10.01 -10.68
C THR A 588 -19.69 -10.52 -12.10
N LYS A 589 -20.80 -10.06 -12.69
CA LYS A 589 -21.19 -10.30 -14.08
C LYS A 589 -20.10 -9.75 -15.03
N SER A 590 -19.12 -10.58 -15.39
CA SER A 590 -18.21 -10.34 -16.50
C SER A 590 -17.66 -11.67 -17.02
N PRO A 591 -17.77 -11.98 -18.32
CA PRO A 591 -17.26 -13.21 -18.91
C PRO A 591 -15.77 -13.02 -19.16
N VAL A 592 -14.94 -13.31 -18.17
CA VAL A 592 -13.49 -13.40 -18.37
C VAL A 592 -13.03 -14.74 -17.82
N LEU A 593 -13.06 -15.73 -18.71
CA LEU A 593 -12.31 -16.98 -18.62
C LEU A 593 -10.83 -16.65 -18.33
N GLY A 594 -10.47 -16.70 -17.04
CA GLY A 594 -9.10 -16.54 -16.55
C GLY A 594 -8.39 -17.89 -16.56
N GLN A 595 -7.31 -17.98 -17.33
CA GLN A 595 -6.44 -19.16 -17.44
C GLN A 595 -5.68 -19.44 -16.12
N PRO A 596 -5.36 -20.71 -15.81
CA PRO A 596 -4.57 -21.08 -14.65
C PRO A 596 -3.06 -21.03 -14.96
N ASN A 597 -2.38 -19.92 -14.64
CA ASN A 597 -0.91 -19.83 -14.68
C ASN A 597 -0.29 -19.07 -13.49
N GLY A 598 -1.05 -18.91 -12.39
CA GLY A 598 -0.53 -18.55 -11.08
C GLY A 598 -0.52 -19.79 -10.18
N ILE A 599 0.51 -19.92 -9.33
CA ILE A 599 0.69 -20.97 -8.30
C ILE A 599 -0.67 -21.49 -7.83
N PHE A 600 -1.04 -22.72 -8.20
CA PHE A 600 -2.33 -23.29 -7.83
C PHE A 600 -2.49 -23.24 -6.31
N SER A 601 -3.56 -22.63 -5.83
CA SER A 601 -4.08 -22.91 -4.48
C SER A 601 -4.87 -24.21 -4.57
N TRP A 602 -4.44 -25.24 -3.85
CA TRP A 602 -5.16 -26.50 -3.69
C TRP A 602 -5.73 -26.60 -2.28
N PHE A 603 -6.84 -27.32 -2.13
CA PHE A 603 -7.31 -27.75 -0.82
C PHE A 603 -6.62 -29.08 -0.48
N GLU A 604 -5.85 -29.09 0.59
CA GLU A 604 -5.19 -30.29 1.11
C GLU A 604 -6.09 -30.94 2.16
N PHE A 605 -6.28 -32.25 2.04
CA PHE A 605 -7.05 -33.08 2.94
C PHE A 605 -6.09 -34.09 3.56
N GLU A 606 -5.65 -33.83 4.78
CA GLU A 606 -4.69 -34.67 5.51
C GLU A 606 -5.38 -35.53 6.56
N ASN A 607 -6.46 -35.01 7.16
CA ASN A 607 -7.17 -35.65 8.25
C ASN A 607 -8.49 -36.28 7.78
N PRO A 608 -8.95 -37.37 8.42
CA PRO A 608 -10.23 -38.03 8.10
C PRO A 608 -11.46 -37.13 8.21
N THR A 609 -11.39 -36.02 8.95
CA THR A 609 -12.51 -35.07 9.13
C THR A 609 -12.45 -33.86 8.21
N ASP A 610 -11.39 -33.73 7.40
CA ASP A 610 -11.22 -32.58 6.53
C ASP A 610 -12.36 -32.54 5.51
N SER A 611 -13.03 -31.39 5.41
CA SER A 611 -14.25 -31.25 4.63
C SER A 611 -14.36 -29.85 4.06
N LEU A 612 -14.72 -29.76 2.79
CA LEU A 612 -15.12 -28.52 2.14
C LEU A 612 -16.64 -28.52 1.98
N LEU A 613 -17.34 -27.88 2.90
CA LEU A 613 -18.79 -27.71 2.85
C LEU A 613 -19.18 -26.64 1.80
N VAL A 614 -20.06 -27.02 0.89
CA VAL A 614 -20.61 -26.15 -0.16
C VAL A 614 -22.01 -25.72 0.23
N PHE A 615 -22.18 -24.42 0.44
CA PHE A 615 -23.50 -23.83 0.69
C PHE A 615 -24.04 -23.27 -0.62
N PRO A 616 -25.28 -23.61 -1.03
CA PRO A 616 -25.89 -22.98 -2.20
C PRO A 616 -26.00 -21.48 -1.96
N SER A 617 -25.55 -20.68 -2.93
CA SER A 617 -25.74 -19.23 -2.94
C SER A 617 -27.24 -18.94 -2.99
N LEU A 618 -27.80 -18.50 -1.86
CA LEU A 618 -29.19 -18.06 -1.77
C LEU A 618 -29.23 -16.55 -2.02
N GLU A 619 -29.95 -16.13 -3.05
CA GLU A 619 -30.38 -14.74 -3.16
C GLU A 619 -31.15 -14.34 -1.89
N ALA A 620 -30.88 -13.12 -1.44
CA ALA A 620 -31.06 -12.66 -0.06
C ALA A 620 -32.51 -12.58 0.45
N ASP A 621 -33.52 -12.96 -0.33
CA ASP A 621 -34.93 -12.65 -0.01
C ASP A 621 -35.78 -13.86 0.42
N ASN A 622 -35.25 -15.08 0.44
CA ASN A 622 -36.00 -16.26 0.90
C ASN A 622 -35.93 -16.47 2.42
N HIS A 623 -36.68 -15.64 3.17
CA HIS A 623 -36.93 -15.78 4.62
C HIS A 623 -37.42 -17.20 5.03
N ALA A 624 -37.98 -17.97 4.10
CA ALA A 624 -38.48 -19.32 4.32
C ALA A 624 -37.38 -20.38 4.55
N ALA A 625 -36.20 -20.23 3.93
CA ALA A 625 -35.10 -21.20 4.07
C ALA A 625 -34.34 -21.03 5.40
N MET A 626 -34.11 -19.78 5.83
CA MET A 626 -33.53 -19.45 7.15
C MET A 626 -34.42 -19.90 8.32
N LYS A 627 -35.76 -19.84 8.18
CA LYS A 627 -36.71 -20.35 9.18
C LYS A 627 -36.69 -21.88 9.28
N ARG A 628 -36.23 -22.59 8.24
CA ARG A 628 -36.08 -24.06 8.22
C ARG A 628 -34.73 -24.51 8.76
N MET A 629 -33.61 -23.82 8.46
CA MET A 629 -32.31 -24.11 9.10
C MET A 629 -32.33 -23.87 10.62
N SER A 630 -33.01 -22.81 11.08
CA SER A 630 -33.23 -22.57 12.50
C SER A 630 -34.13 -23.61 13.18
N ALA A 631 -34.84 -24.46 12.43
CA ALA A 631 -35.59 -25.61 12.97
C ALA A 631 -34.71 -26.83 13.29
N PHE A 632 -33.46 -26.86 12.81
CA PHE A 632 -32.49 -27.95 13.05
C PHE A 632 -31.38 -27.56 14.04
N LEU A 633 -31.37 -26.33 14.54
CA LEU A 633 -30.59 -25.92 15.71
C LEU A 633 -31.38 -26.28 16.99
N PRO A 634 -30.73 -26.63 18.11
CA PRO A 634 -31.41 -26.81 19.39
C PRO A 634 -32.10 -25.49 19.78
N LYS A 635 -33.44 -25.45 19.74
CA LYS A 635 -34.20 -24.25 20.11
C LYS A 635 -34.34 -24.14 21.62
N THR A 636 -33.82 -23.06 22.19
CA THR A 636 -34.44 -22.42 23.37
C THR A 636 -35.71 -21.68 22.94
N PRO A 637 -36.72 -21.54 23.83
CA PRO A 637 -38.08 -21.23 23.42
C PRO A 637 -38.30 -19.72 23.26
N ILE A 638 -38.61 -19.24 22.05
CA ILE A 638 -39.23 -17.91 21.87
C ILE A 638 -40.34 -17.96 20.80
N SER A 639 -41.52 -17.56 21.28
CA SER A 639 -42.68 -16.89 20.67
C SER A 639 -42.96 -17.04 19.17
N LYS A 640 -44.16 -17.60 18.88
CA LYS A 640 -44.83 -17.60 17.58
C LYS A 640 -45.40 -16.21 17.30
N ASN A 641 -45.12 -15.65 16.12
CA ASN A 641 -46.16 -15.06 15.29
C ASN A 641 -45.69 -14.90 13.83
N ASP A 642 -46.70 -14.78 12.97
CA ASP A 642 -46.68 -14.42 11.56
C ASP A 642 -46.41 -15.57 10.56
N GLN A 643 -47.53 -16.22 10.23
CA GLN A 643 -47.81 -16.85 8.95
C GLN A 643 -48.65 -15.88 8.13
N ASN A 644 -48.21 -15.54 6.92
CA ASN A 644 -49.00 -15.56 5.67
C ASN A 644 -48.36 -14.62 4.67
N GLN A 645 -47.84 -15.16 3.57
CA GLN A 645 -48.02 -14.62 2.22
C GLN A 645 -47.50 -15.66 1.21
N ASN A 646 -48.37 -15.99 0.26
CA ASN A 646 -48.06 -16.82 -0.91
C ASN A 646 -47.18 -16.01 -1.88
N PHE A 647 -46.09 -16.60 -2.38
CA PHE A 647 -45.30 -16.05 -3.48
C PHE A 647 -45.13 -17.08 -4.60
N SER A 648 -45.33 -16.59 -5.83
CA SER A 648 -45.07 -17.26 -7.09
C SER A 648 -43.57 -17.31 -7.38
N ASN A 649 -43.04 -18.51 -7.59
CA ASN A 649 -41.63 -18.78 -7.91
C ASN A 649 -41.34 -18.64 -9.41
N SER A 650 -40.34 -17.86 -9.77
CA SER A 650 -39.47 -18.13 -10.92
C SER A 650 -38.08 -17.55 -10.63
N ASP A 651 -37.11 -18.40 -10.30
CA ASP A 651 -35.68 -18.28 -10.61
C ASP A 651 -34.99 -19.56 -10.09
N ALA A 652 -34.23 -20.24 -10.97
CA ALA A 652 -33.93 -21.66 -10.90
C ALA A 652 -32.86 -22.04 -9.85
N PRO A 653 -33.21 -22.85 -8.83
CA PRO A 653 -32.27 -23.60 -7.99
C PRO A 653 -31.42 -24.59 -8.80
N LEU A 654 -30.34 -25.07 -8.17
CA LEU A 654 -29.49 -26.20 -8.58
C LEU A 654 -30.33 -27.47 -8.81
N TYR A 655 -31.04 -27.51 -9.93
CA TYR A 655 -31.81 -28.66 -10.38
C TYR A 655 -31.06 -29.30 -11.54
N PRO A 656 -30.80 -30.61 -11.51
CA PRO A 656 -30.28 -31.33 -12.68
C PRO A 656 -31.17 -31.01 -13.87
N SER A 657 -30.60 -30.51 -14.97
CA SER A 657 -31.41 -30.22 -16.14
C SER A 657 -32.05 -31.52 -16.66
N SER A 658 -33.07 -31.37 -17.49
CA SER A 658 -33.69 -32.50 -18.19
C SER A 658 -32.79 -33.22 -19.21
N THR A 659 -31.50 -32.85 -19.30
CA THR A 659 -30.55 -33.31 -20.34
C THR A 659 -29.28 -33.98 -19.80
N GLY A 660 -28.86 -33.69 -18.56
CA GLY A 660 -27.71 -34.34 -17.92
C GLY A 660 -27.12 -33.55 -16.74
N LEU A 661 -26.06 -34.08 -16.14
CA LEU A 661 -25.30 -33.48 -15.03
C LEU A 661 -23.84 -33.92 -15.13
N THR A 662 -22.89 -33.00 -15.00
CA THR A 662 -21.45 -33.30 -15.04
C THR A 662 -20.70 -32.73 -13.85
N PHE A 663 -19.81 -33.52 -13.25
CA PHE A 663 -18.82 -33.06 -12.28
C PHE A 663 -17.43 -33.14 -12.91
N PHE A 664 -16.64 -32.09 -12.78
CA PHE A 664 -15.24 -32.04 -13.21
C PHE A 664 -14.36 -31.59 -12.04
N MET A 665 -13.22 -32.24 -11.82
CA MET A 665 -12.25 -31.80 -10.81
C MET A 665 -10.83 -32.27 -11.14
N TRP A 666 -9.83 -31.52 -10.72
CA TRP A 666 -8.45 -32.00 -10.64
C TRP A 666 -8.19 -32.54 -9.24
N ILE A 667 -7.73 -33.79 -9.17
CA ILE A 667 -7.45 -34.46 -7.91
C ILE A 667 -6.05 -35.06 -7.89
N TYR A 668 -5.41 -34.96 -6.73
CA TYR A 668 -4.16 -35.61 -6.41
C TYR A 668 -4.42 -36.56 -5.25
N PHE A 669 -4.28 -37.87 -5.46
CA PHE A 669 -4.39 -38.86 -4.40
C PHE A 669 -3.02 -39.18 -3.84
N ASP A 670 -2.86 -39.10 -2.52
CA ASP A 670 -1.64 -39.56 -1.85
C ASP A 670 -1.56 -41.09 -1.95
N ALA A 671 -0.34 -41.63 -2.11
CA ALA A 671 -0.16 -43.08 -2.13
C ALA A 671 -0.65 -43.72 -0.82
N PRO A 672 -1.37 -44.86 -0.89
CA PRO A 672 -1.80 -45.56 0.31
C PRO A 672 -0.56 -45.98 1.11
N GLU A 673 -0.54 -45.64 2.40
CA GLU A 673 0.49 -46.14 3.31
C GLU A 673 0.39 -47.68 3.35
N ASN A 674 1.47 -48.39 3.03
CA ASN A 674 1.54 -49.85 3.01
C ASN A 674 1.20 -50.45 4.38
N SER A 675 -0.09 -50.61 4.66
CA SER A 675 -0.60 -51.39 5.77
C SER A 675 -1.02 -52.76 5.27
N ASN A 676 -0.03 -53.64 5.10
CA ASN A 676 -0.24 -55.07 5.11
C ASN A 676 -0.77 -55.49 6.48
N ILE A 677 -2.07 -55.36 6.73
CA ILE A 677 -2.71 -55.91 7.93
C ILE A 677 -4.01 -56.60 7.51
N LEU A 678 -4.00 -57.92 7.48
CA LEU A 678 -5.21 -58.74 7.47
C LEU A 678 -6.09 -58.33 8.66
N GLY A 679 -7.27 -57.75 8.39
CA GLY A 679 -8.25 -57.39 9.42
C GLY A 679 -8.84 -55.97 9.34
N VAL A 680 -8.71 -55.27 8.21
CA VAL A 680 -9.15 -53.87 8.07
C VAL A 680 -10.69 -53.77 8.13
N LYS A 681 -11.21 -53.03 9.12
CA LYS A 681 -12.62 -52.58 9.14
C LYS A 681 -12.94 -51.90 7.81
N PRO A 682 -14.16 -52.00 7.27
CA PRO A 682 -14.50 -51.24 6.06
C PRO A 682 -14.22 -49.75 6.30
N GLU A 683 -13.57 -49.11 5.32
CA GLU A 683 -13.20 -47.69 5.34
C GLU A 683 -13.67 -47.04 4.04
N ARG A 684 -14.31 -45.87 4.17
CA ARG A 684 -14.94 -45.11 3.10
C ARG A 684 -14.29 -43.74 2.99
N SER A 685 -13.40 -43.56 2.02
CA SER A 685 -12.72 -42.29 1.74
C SER A 685 -13.56 -41.45 0.77
N CYS A 686 -14.40 -40.57 1.31
CA CYS A 686 -15.31 -39.69 0.60
C CYS A 686 -14.56 -38.61 -0.19
N LEU A 687 -14.89 -38.51 -1.48
CA LEU A 687 -14.46 -37.43 -2.36
C LEU A 687 -15.51 -36.33 -2.42
N LEU A 688 -16.77 -36.72 -2.62
CA LEU A 688 -17.88 -35.82 -2.86
C LEU A 688 -19.16 -36.45 -2.31
N ARG A 689 -19.97 -35.67 -1.60
CA ARG A 689 -21.32 -36.06 -1.22
C ARG A 689 -22.28 -34.89 -1.40
N MET A 690 -23.43 -35.18 -1.99
CA MET A 690 -24.52 -34.24 -2.22
C MET A 690 -25.84 -34.94 -1.91
N LEU A 691 -26.63 -34.43 -0.97
CA LEU A 691 -27.92 -35.02 -0.56
C LEU A 691 -28.97 -33.92 -0.39
N SER A 692 -30.20 -34.19 -0.85
CA SER A 692 -31.38 -33.35 -0.65
C SER A 692 -32.09 -33.67 0.66
N VAL A 693 -33.00 -32.79 1.07
CA VAL A 693 -33.90 -33.02 2.22
C VAL A 693 -34.81 -34.25 2.06
N ALA A 694 -34.98 -34.77 0.85
CA ALA A 694 -35.74 -35.98 0.56
C ALA A 694 -34.87 -37.26 0.52
N GLY A 695 -33.55 -37.13 0.76
CA GLY A 695 -32.61 -38.25 0.65
C GLY A 695 -32.28 -38.65 -0.79
N ASN A 696 -32.49 -37.75 -1.75
CA ASN A 696 -32.03 -37.91 -3.12
C ASN A 696 -30.63 -37.30 -3.27
N GLY A 697 -29.74 -37.89 -4.04
CA GLY A 697 -28.41 -37.31 -4.19
C GLY A 697 -27.35 -38.22 -4.79
N ILE A 698 -26.09 -37.84 -4.58
CA ILE A 698 -24.90 -38.48 -5.14
C ILE A 698 -23.86 -38.59 -4.04
N GLU A 699 -23.12 -39.69 -4.02
CA GLU A 699 -21.95 -39.84 -3.18
C GLU A 699 -20.85 -40.59 -3.93
N VAL A 700 -19.63 -40.10 -3.82
CA VAL A 700 -18.47 -40.62 -4.55
C VAL A 700 -17.34 -40.83 -3.55
N PHE A 701 -16.79 -42.04 -3.52
CA PHE A 701 -15.78 -42.41 -2.54
C PHE A 701 -14.88 -43.54 -3.04
N MET A 702 -13.74 -43.73 -2.38
CA MET A 702 -12.89 -44.92 -2.52
C MET A 702 -13.11 -45.86 -1.33
N ASN A 703 -13.20 -47.16 -1.60
CA ASN A 703 -13.26 -48.16 -0.54
C ASN A 703 -11.86 -48.58 -0.07
N SER A 704 -11.81 -49.43 0.97
CA SER A 704 -10.57 -49.99 1.50
C SER A 704 -9.74 -50.84 0.52
N LYS A 705 -10.30 -51.23 -0.63
CA LYS A 705 -9.56 -51.91 -1.72
C LYS A 705 -8.99 -50.94 -2.76
N GLY A 706 -9.19 -49.63 -2.58
CA GLY A 706 -8.83 -48.60 -3.54
C GLY A 706 -9.71 -48.60 -4.79
N GLU A 707 -10.91 -49.19 -4.72
CA GLU A 707 -11.88 -49.15 -5.82
C GLU A 707 -12.71 -47.87 -5.73
N PHE A 708 -12.87 -47.19 -6.86
CA PHE A 708 -13.65 -45.96 -6.98
C PHE A 708 -15.14 -46.28 -7.16
N ILE A 709 -15.97 -45.78 -6.25
CA ILE A 709 -17.41 -46.09 -6.18
C ILE A 709 -18.21 -44.79 -6.36
N VAL A 710 -19.21 -44.85 -7.23
CA VAL A 710 -20.22 -43.81 -7.41
C VAL A 710 -21.57 -44.35 -6.92
N VAL A 711 -22.24 -43.58 -6.08
CA VAL A 711 -23.52 -43.91 -5.46
C VAL A 711 -24.55 -42.84 -5.80
N ILE A 712 -25.77 -43.28 -6.09
CA ILE A 712 -26.95 -42.45 -6.25
C ILE A 712 -27.93 -42.79 -5.15
N ALA A 713 -28.33 -41.78 -4.38
CA ALA A 713 -29.39 -41.89 -3.41
C ALA A 713 -30.72 -41.51 -4.08
N GLN A 714 -31.74 -42.36 -3.96
CA GLN A 714 -33.11 -42.05 -4.35
C GLN A 714 -34.06 -42.42 -3.22
N ALA A 715 -34.73 -41.43 -2.63
CA ALA A 715 -35.68 -41.58 -1.54
C ALA A 715 -35.13 -42.37 -0.33
N GLY A 716 -33.82 -42.28 -0.06
CA GLY A 716 -33.17 -43.05 1.01
C GLY A 716 -32.68 -44.44 0.62
N GLU A 717 -32.79 -44.85 -0.64
CA GLU A 717 -32.14 -46.06 -1.17
C GLU A 717 -30.85 -45.68 -1.90
N PHE A 718 -29.73 -46.32 -1.55
CA PHE A 718 -28.44 -46.14 -2.21
C PHE A 718 -28.23 -47.20 -3.30
N HIS A 719 -28.06 -46.74 -4.54
CA HIS A 719 -27.63 -47.54 -5.69
C HIS A 719 -26.18 -47.21 -6.00
N PHE A 720 -25.29 -48.21 -6.09
CA PHE A 720 -23.86 -47.96 -6.31
C PHE A 720 -23.30 -48.76 -7.49
N ALA A 721 -22.25 -48.21 -8.11
CA ALA A 721 -21.46 -48.85 -9.14
C ALA A 721 -19.96 -48.69 -8.83
N THR A 722 -19.20 -49.76 -9.05
CA THR A 722 -17.74 -49.74 -8.98
C THR A 722 -17.19 -49.35 -10.36
N VAL A 723 -16.60 -48.15 -10.45
CA VAL A 723 -16.26 -47.49 -11.71
C VAL A 723 -14.86 -47.86 -12.19
N CYS A 724 -13.87 -47.86 -11.31
CA CYS A 724 -12.51 -48.26 -11.65
C CYS A 724 -11.77 -48.86 -10.43
N GLY A 725 -10.81 -49.75 -10.70
CA GLY A 725 -9.93 -50.32 -9.69
C GLY A 725 -8.69 -49.45 -9.43
N PRO A 726 -7.88 -49.78 -8.40
CA PRO A 726 -6.73 -48.98 -7.96
C PRO A 726 -5.62 -48.84 -9.02
N SER A 727 -5.60 -49.70 -10.04
CA SER A 727 -4.62 -49.66 -11.14
C SER A 727 -4.83 -48.50 -12.12
N LEU A 728 -6.02 -47.92 -12.16
CA LEU A 728 -6.36 -46.78 -13.02
C LEU A 728 -6.19 -45.43 -12.31
N ILE A 729 -6.02 -45.45 -10.97
CA ILE A 729 -5.77 -44.25 -10.17
C ILE A 729 -4.26 -43.98 -10.16
N ARG A 730 -3.86 -42.79 -10.60
CA ARG A 730 -2.45 -42.37 -10.60
C ARG A 730 -2.09 -41.77 -9.25
N TRP A 731 -1.62 -42.61 -8.33
CA TRP A 731 -1.13 -42.18 -7.02
C TRP A 731 0.03 -41.19 -7.16
N ASN A 732 0.05 -40.19 -6.27
CA ASN A 732 1.03 -39.10 -6.24
C ASN A 732 1.13 -38.31 -7.56
N LYS A 733 0.02 -38.20 -8.31
CA LYS A 733 -0.07 -37.40 -9.53
C LYS A 733 -1.42 -36.69 -9.61
N TRP A 734 -1.41 -35.49 -10.18
CA TRP A 734 -2.62 -34.80 -10.57
C TRP A 734 -3.31 -35.58 -11.68
N THR A 735 -4.61 -35.78 -11.49
CA THR A 735 -5.49 -36.54 -12.35
C THR A 735 -6.76 -35.73 -12.56
N ALA A 736 -7.19 -35.54 -13.80
CA ALA A 736 -8.49 -34.93 -14.06
C ALA A 736 -9.59 -35.99 -13.94
N LEU A 737 -10.62 -35.75 -13.14
CA LEU A 737 -11.73 -36.66 -12.94
C LEU A 737 -13.02 -36.01 -13.44
N SER A 738 -13.72 -36.69 -14.34
CA SER A 738 -15.02 -36.25 -14.84
C SER A 738 -16.09 -37.32 -14.64
N LEU A 739 -17.22 -36.96 -14.02
CA LEU A 739 -18.40 -37.81 -13.84
C LEU A 739 -19.55 -37.22 -14.66
N VAL A 740 -19.97 -37.90 -15.72
CA VAL A 740 -20.99 -37.43 -16.66
C VAL A 740 -22.23 -38.31 -16.57
N PHE A 741 -23.33 -37.76 -16.05
CA PHE A 741 -24.65 -38.37 -16.04
C PHE A 741 -25.44 -37.87 -17.24
N SER A 742 -25.80 -38.77 -18.15
CA SER A 742 -26.61 -38.42 -19.33
C SER A 742 -28.03 -38.92 -19.15
N ASN A 743 -29.01 -38.03 -19.36
CA ASN A 743 -30.43 -38.36 -19.29
C ASN A 743 -31.06 -38.19 -20.68
N ASN A 744 -31.21 -39.29 -21.42
CA ASN A 744 -31.73 -39.26 -22.79
C ASN A 744 -33.26 -39.28 -22.77
N LYS A 745 -33.89 -38.25 -23.35
CA LYS A 745 -35.37 -38.14 -23.44
C LYS A 745 -36.05 -39.10 -24.43
N SER A 746 -35.31 -39.99 -25.10
CA SER A 746 -35.89 -40.95 -26.05
C SER A 746 -36.55 -42.13 -25.33
N PHE A 747 -37.73 -42.55 -25.79
CA PHE A 747 -38.60 -43.58 -25.19
C PHE A 747 -37.95 -44.96 -24.87
N PHE A 748 -36.72 -45.23 -25.33
CA PHE A 748 -36.01 -46.50 -25.12
C PHE A 748 -34.59 -46.38 -24.54
N ALA A 749 -34.08 -45.16 -24.29
CA ALA A 749 -32.72 -44.98 -23.77
C ALA A 749 -32.75 -44.79 -22.26
N LYS A 750 -32.01 -45.64 -21.54
CA LYS A 750 -31.85 -45.50 -20.09
C LYS A 750 -30.75 -44.47 -19.77
N PRO A 751 -30.78 -43.86 -18.58
CA PRO A 751 -29.72 -42.96 -18.16
C PRO A 751 -28.39 -43.70 -18.05
N THR A 752 -27.30 -42.99 -18.34
CA THR A 752 -25.94 -43.55 -18.34
C THR A 752 -25.01 -42.73 -17.45
N LEU A 753 -24.09 -43.42 -16.78
CA LEU A 753 -22.96 -42.82 -16.08
C LEU A 753 -21.71 -43.09 -16.91
N THR A 754 -21.03 -42.03 -17.35
CA THR A 754 -19.71 -42.11 -17.98
C THR A 754 -18.67 -41.46 -17.07
N VAL A 755 -17.54 -42.12 -16.85
CA VAL A 755 -16.44 -41.58 -16.06
C VAL A 755 -15.17 -41.48 -16.90
N TYR A 756 -14.55 -40.30 -16.86
CA TYR A 756 -13.27 -40.03 -17.49
C TYR A 756 -12.21 -39.79 -16.42
N VAL A 757 -11.04 -40.39 -16.62
CA VAL A 757 -9.83 -40.17 -15.85
C VAL A 757 -8.78 -39.65 -16.83
N ASP A 758 -8.32 -38.42 -16.62
CA ASP A 758 -7.63 -37.60 -17.60
C ASP A 758 -8.46 -37.53 -18.90
N ASN A 759 -7.94 -38.06 -20.00
CA ASN A 759 -8.65 -38.14 -21.29
C ASN A 759 -9.29 -39.51 -21.56
N ASP A 760 -9.07 -40.49 -20.68
CA ASP A 760 -9.46 -41.86 -20.90
C ASP A 760 -10.83 -42.14 -20.30
N LYS A 761 -11.74 -42.66 -21.13
CA LYS A 761 -13.05 -43.14 -20.67
C LYS A 761 -12.86 -44.48 -19.97
N VAL A 762 -12.94 -44.48 -18.64
CA VAL A 762 -12.69 -45.67 -17.82
C VAL A 762 -13.95 -46.48 -17.52
N PHE A 763 -15.12 -45.86 -17.61
CA PHE A 763 -16.41 -46.49 -17.31
C PHE A 763 -17.53 -45.86 -18.13
N GLU A 764 -18.47 -46.69 -18.60
CA GLU A 764 -19.73 -46.27 -19.20
C GLU A 764 -20.75 -47.40 -19.08
N GLU A 765 -21.77 -47.22 -18.25
CA GLU A 765 -22.87 -48.19 -18.10
C GLU A 765 -24.22 -47.49 -17.87
N GLU A 766 -25.31 -48.23 -18.08
CA GLU A 766 -26.66 -47.80 -17.67
C GLU A 766 -26.72 -47.69 -16.14
N PHE A 767 -27.07 -46.51 -15.63
CA PHE A 767 -27.06 -46.25 -14.20
C PHE A 767 -28.18 -45.30 -13.78
N TYR A 768 -28.46 -45.23 -12.48
CA TYR A 768 -29.50 -44.35 -11.96
C TYR A 768 -29.13 -42.88 -12.17
N TYR A 769 -30.12 -42.06 -12.56
CA TYR A 769 -29.95 -40.62 -12.68
C TYR A 769 -30.19 -39.92 -11.33
N PRO A 770 -29.36 -38.95 -10.92
CA PRO A 770 -29.58 -38.20 -9.69
C PRO A 770 -30.81 -37.29 -9.79
N LEU A 771 -31.90 -37.67 -9.12
CA LEU A 771 -33.17 -36.93 -9.11
C LEU A 771 -33.21 -35.92 -7.95
N ILE A 772 -32.32 -34.93 -7.97
CA ILE A 772 -32.29 -33.87 -6.96
C ILE A 772 -33.31 -32.79 -7.34
N LYS A 773 -34.56 -32.95 -6.88
CA LYS A 773 -35.65 -31.99 -7.15
C LYS A 773 -35.94 -31.08 -5.95
N GLU A 774 -35.41 -31.41 -4.78
CA GLU A 774 -35.62 -30.69 -3.53
C GLU A 774 -34.38 -29.92 -3.10
N ASP A 775 -34.54 -29.02 -2.11
CA ASP A 775 -33.44 -28.28 -1.51
C ASP A 775 -32.31 -29.22 -1.04
N LEU A 776 -31.06 -28.83 -1.31
CA LEU A 776 -29.88 -29.53 -0.83
C LEU A 776 -29.81 -29.45 0.70
N LEU A 777 -29.74 -30.61 1.35
CA LEU A 777 -29.47 -30.73 2.78
C LEU A 777 -27.96 -30.69 3.05
N LEU A 778 -27.18 -31.37 2.22
CA LEU A 778 -25.73 -31.53 2.37
C LEU A 778 -25.06 -31.43 1.00
N PHE A 779 -23.96 -30.68 0.91
CA PHE A 779 -23.03 -30.76 -0.19
C PHE A 779 -21.62 -30.52 0.36
N HIS A 780 -20.72 -31.49 0.23
CA HIS A 780 -19.33 -31.34 0.64
C HIS A 780 -18.37 -32.14 -0.24
N TYR A 781 -17.12 -31.68 -0.31
CA TYR A 781 -15.97 -32.48 -0.76
C TYR A 781 -15.15 -32.96 0.44
N GLY A 782 -14.56 -34.15 0.34
CA GLY A 782 -13.86 -34.78 1.47
C GLY A 782 -14.81 -35.39 2.49
N GLY A 783 -14.35 -35.45 3.74
CA GLY A 783 -15.08 -35.97 4.89
C GLY A 783 -16.28 -35.09 5.26
N CYS A 784 -16.94 -35.40 6.37
CA CYS A 784 -18.06 -34.61 6.89
C CYS A 784 -17.79 -34.25 8.35
N PRO A 785 -18.01 -32.99 8.79
CA PRO A 785 -17.89 -32.67 10.20
C PRO A 785 -18.87 -33.52 11.03
N SER A 786 -18.40 -34.03 12.18
CA SER A 786 -19.16 -34.96 13.02
C SER A 786 -20.54 -34.44 13.39
N TRP A 787 -20.67 -33.15 13.68
CA TRP A 787 -21.96 -32.54 14.02
C TRP A 787 -22.97 -32.62 12.87
N VAL A 788 -22.54 -32.47 11.61
CA VAL A 788 -23.40 -32.55 10.42
C VAL A 788 -23.93 -33.98 10.24
N GLU A 789 -23.08 -34.97 10.48
CA GLU A 789 -23.43 -36.38 10.39
C GLU A 789 -24.35 -36.82 11.55
N GLU A 790 -24.05 -36.38 12.77
CA GLU A 790 -24.82 -36.68 13.98
C GLU A 790 -26.19 -36.01 13.99
N THR A 791 -26.32 -34.78 13.49
CA THR A 791 -27.60 -34.05 13.54
C THR A 791 -28.38 -34.10 12.24
N CYS A 792 -27.79 -33.66 11.12
CA CYS A 792 -28.51 -33.51 9.86
C CYS A 792 -28.77 -34.87 9.19
N TYR A 793 -27.72 -35.68 9.04
CA TYR A 793 -27.82 -36.98 8.37
C TYR A 793 -28.63 -38.00 9.19
N SER A 794 -28.35 -38.12 10.49
CA SER A 794 -29.10 -39.05 11.37
C SER A 794 -30.60 -38.70 11.44
N SER A 795 -30.95 -37.41 11.43
CA SER A 795 -32.36 -36.97 11.36
C SER A 795 -33.03 -37.33 10.03
N LEU A 796 -32.28 -37.28 8.91
CA LEU A 796 -32.79 -37.67 7.60
C LEU A 796 -33.02 -39.18 7.52
N ALA A 797 -32.06 -39.99 7.97
CA ALA A 797 -32.16 -41.45 8.00
C ALA A 797 -33.36 -41.92 8.86
N LEU A 798 -33.56 -41.31 10.04
CA LEU A 798 -34.72 -41.60 10.90
C LEU A 798 -36.05 -41.24 10.23
N LYS A 799 -36.13 -40.10 9.53
CA LYS A 799 -37.35 -39.68 8.82
C LYS A 799 -37.71 -40.61 7.66
N LEU A 800 -36.70 -41.11 6.93
CA LEU A 800 -36.91 -41.98 5.77
C LEU A 800 -37.21 -43.42 6.19
N SER A 801 -36.54 -43.95 7.22
CA SER A 801 -36.86 -45.29 7.76
C SER A 801 -38.28 -45.37 8.32
N ALA A 802 -38.78 -44.32 8.98
CA ALA A 802 -40.15 -44.24 9.47
C ALA A 802 -41.20 -44.24 8.33
N LYS A 803 -40.83 -43.70 7.16
CA LYS A 803 -41.68 -43.66 5.96
C LYS A 803 -41.72 -45.01 5.23
N ASN A 804 -40.62 -45.77 5.26
CA ASN A 804 -40.55 -47.11 4.67
C ASN A 804 -41.26 -48.18 5.52
N LEU A 805 -41.23 -48.05 6.85
CA LEU A 805 -42.01 -48.88 7.77
C LEU A 805 -43.53 -48.70 7.58
N SER A 806 -44.00 -47.54 7.12
CA SER A 806 -45.42 -47.33 6.82
C SER A 806 -45.86 -47.83 5.44
N ALA A 807 -44.92 -48.20 4.56
CA ALA A 807 -45.20 -48.52 3.15
C ALA A 807 -45.01 -50.00 2.76
N LYS A 808 -44.47 -50.87 3.63
CA LYS A 808 -44.36 -52.32 3.40
C LYS A 808 -44.95 -53.14 4.56
N ALA A 809 -46.28 -53.17 4.63
CA ALA A 809 -46.99 -54.31 5.24
C ALA A 809 -47.39 -55.28 4.12
N THR A 810 -46.47 -56.16 3.73
CA THR A 810 -46.83 -57.40 3.01
C THR A 810 -45.76 -58.46 3.31
N PRO A 811 -46.12 -59.63 3.87
CA PRO A 811 -45.15 -60.56 4.42
C PRO A 811 -44.70 -61.57 3.35
N VAL A 812 -43.40 -61.66 3.08
CA VAL A 812 -42.84 -62.85 2.40
C VAL A 812 -41.51 -63.27 3.02
N LYS A 813 -41.64 -64.34 3.82
CA LYS A 813 -40.74 -65.46 4.12
C LYS A 813 -39.24 -65.21 4.38
N GLN A 814 -38.88 -65.51 5.63
CA GLN A 814 -37.58 -66.01 6.08
C GLN A 814 -37.00 -67.11 5.17
N SER A 815 -35.69 -67.03 4.86
CA SER A 815 -34.77 -68.17 4.73
C SER A 815 -33.32 -67.64 4.85
N SER A 816 -32.68 -67.76 6.01
CA SER A 816 -31.73 -68.83 6.41
C SER A 816 -30.32 -68.73 5.80
N VAL A 817 -29.35 -68.33 6.65
CA VAL A 817 -28.11 -69.03 7.00
C VAL A 817 -27.40 -69.90 5.92
N TRP A 818 -26.14 -69.54 5.63
CA TRP A 818 -24.98 -70.32 5.14
C TRP A 818 -25.12 -71.36 4.01
N SER A 819 -24.30 -71.21 2.95
CA SER A 819 -23.46 -72.26 2.31
C SER A 819 -22.66 -71.62 1.14
N SER A 820 -21.34 -71.45 1.24
CA SER A 820 -20.25 -72.38 0.89
C SER A 820 -19.82 -72.37 -0.60
N LEU A 821 -18.51 -72.12 -0.79
CA LEU A 821 -17.58 -72.62 -1.82
C LEU A 821 -18.17 -73.24 -3.11
N ARG A 822 -17.80 -72.69 -4.27
CA ARG A 822 -17.41 -73.51 -5.43
C ARG A 822 -16.45 -72.78 -6.38
N LEU A 823 -15.26 -73.38 -6.46
CA LEU A 823 -14.23 -73.27 -7.48
C LEU A 823 -14.72 -73.92 -8.79
N GLY A 824 -14.35 -73.38 -9.95
CA GLY A 824 -14.19 -74.14 -11.20
C GLY A 824 -15.07 -73.77 -12.40
N GLY A 825 -14.46 -73.09 -13.37
CA GLY A 825 -14.42 -73.47 -14.80
C GLY A 825 -15.68 -73.42 -15.67
N GLY A 826 -15.60 -72.66 -16.78
CA GLY A 826 -16.18 -73.09 -18.08
C GLY A 826 -17.26 -72.21 -18.72
N SER A 827 -16.83 -71.48 -19.76
CA SER A 827 -17.56 -71.06 -20.98
C SER A 827 -18.88 -70.26 -20.89
N SER A 828 -18.78 -69.01 -21.37
CA SER A 828 -19.73 -68.30 -22.24
C SER A 828 -21.23 -68.58 -22.09
N GLN A 829 -21.93 -67.72 -21.35
CA GLN A 829 -23.35 -67.43 -21.57
C GLN A 829 -23.64 -65.99 -21.12
N SER A 830 -24.17 -65.19 -22.05
CA SER A 830 -25.02 -64.01 -21.85
C SER A 830 -25.04 -63.43 -20.42
N LYS A 831 -24.16 -62.47 -20.12
CA LYS A 831 -24.24 -61.74 -18.85
C LYS A 831 -25.43 -60.77 -18.91
N ARG A 832 -26.53 -61.21 -18.30
CA ARG A 832 -27.46 -60.35 -17.57
C ARG A 832 -26.68 -59.24 -16.83
N PRO A 833 -27.22 -58.01 -16.71
CA PRO A 833 -26.59 -57.01 -15.87
C PRO A 833 -26.45 -57.58 -14.45
N PRO A 834 -25.29 -57.42 -13.78
CA PRO A 834 -25.17 -57.80 -12.39
C PRO A 834 -26.21 -57.00 -11.60
N ALA A 835 -26.92 -57.69 -10.71
CA ALA A 835 -27.93 -57.11 -9.85
C ALA A 835 -27.37 -55.86 -9.15
N SER A 836 -27.99 -54.70 -9.36
CA SER A 836 -27.71 -53.51 -8.56
C SER A 836 -28.00 -53.84 -7.10
N THR A 837 -26.94 -54.01 -6.32
CA THR A 837 -27.02 -54.19 -4.87
C THR A 837 -27.56 -52.88 -4.29
N TYR A 838 -28.73 -52.92 -3.65
CA TYR A 838 -29.33 -51.75 -3.00
C TYR A 838 -29.09 -51.83 -1.49
N ILE A 839 -28.93 -50.67 -0.85
CA ILE A 839 -28.75 -50.54 0.61
C ILE A 839 -29.62 -49.38 1.08
N GLU A 840 -30.30 -49.53 2.22
CA GLU A 840 -31.09 -48.44 2.81
C GLU A 840 -30.20 -47.44 3.55
N MET A 841 -30.58 -46.16 3.53
CA MET A 841 -29.88 -45.10 4.25
C MET A 841 -29.93 -45.32 5.76
N GLY A 842 -28.76 -45.45 6.38
CA GLY A 842 -28.53 -45.90 7.76
C GLY A 842 -27.82 -47.26 7.84
N GLU A 843 -27.92 -48.09 6.80
CA GLU A 843 -27.30 -49.43 6.73
C GLU A 843 -25.95 -49.43 5.99
N GLU A 844 -25.47 -48.28 5.52
CA GLU A 844 -24.19 -48.18 4.81
C GLU A 844 -22.96 -48.32 5.71
N ARG A 845 -23.07 -47.95 6.99
CA ARG A 845 -21.92 -47.93 7.93
C ARG A 845 -21.30 -49.33 8.15
N PRO A 846 -22.08 -50.41 8.34
CA PRO A 846 -21.51 -51.76 8.42
C PRO A 846 -20.83 -52.24 7.13
N LEU A 847 -21.26 -51.73 5.96
CA LEU A 847 -20.76 -52.21 4.67
C LEU A 847 -19.55 -51.42 4.17
N TRP A 848 -19.59 -50.09 4.27
CA TRP A 848 -18.57 -49.20 3.74
C TRP A 848 -17.69 -48.56 4.81
N GLY A 849 -18.14 -48.57 6.07
CA GLY A 849 -17.41 -47.94 7.17
C GLY A 849 -17.83 -46.49 7.43
N PRO A 850 -17.14 -45.80 8.36
CA PRO A 850 -17.38 -44.39 8.64
C PRO A 850 -16.96 -43.52 7.44
N LEU A 851 -17.61 -42.36 7.32
CA LEU A 851 -17.34 -41.40 6.25
C LEU A 851 -16.06 -40.59 6.56
N ASN A 852 -14.92 -41.06 6.07
CA ASN A 852 -13.63 -40.38 6.20
C ASN A 852 -13.36 -39.53 4.96
N SER A 853 -12.59 -38.45 5.08
CA SER A 853 -12.06 -37.72 3.93
C SER A 853 -11.10 -38.58 3.13
N PHE A 854 -11.06 -38.36 1.81
CA PHE A 854 -9.90 -38.77 1.03
C PHE A 854 -8.65 -38.03 1.51
N ARG A 855 -7.49 -38.67 1.33
CA ARG A 855 -6.18 -38.07 1.59
C ARG A 855 -5.56 -37.58 0.28
N GLY A 856 -5.23 -36.30 0.21
CA GLY A 856 -4.63 -35.71 -0.98
C GLY A 856 -5.07 -34.27 -1.23
N ARG A 857 -5.08 -33.84 -2.49
CA ARG A 857 -5.33 -32.44 -2.87
C ARG A 857 -6.43 -32.32 -3.93
N LEU A 858 -7.27 -31.30 -3.80
CA LEU A 858 -8.32 -30.94 -4.76
C LEU A 858 -8.04 -29.57 -5.38
N SER A 859 -8.25 -29.45 -6.69
CA SER A 859 -8.24 -28.18 -7.40
C SER A 859 -9.32 -28.15 -8.49
N TYR A 860 -9.76 -26.94 -8.84
CA TYR A 860 -10.68 -26.68 -9.97
C TYR A 860 -11.88 -27.64 -10.04
N ALA A 861 -12.70 -27.67 -8.98
CA ALA A 861 -13.93 -28.45 -8.93
C ALA A 861 -15.11 -27.65 -9.49
N VAL A 862 -15.77 -28.17 -10.52
CA VAL A 862 -16.88 -27.51 -11.26
C VAL A 862 -18.02 -28.51 -11.46
N VAL A 863 -19.26 -28.03 -11.42
CA VAL A 863 -20.47 -28.80 -11.70
C VAL A 863 -21.23 -28.14 -12.84
N PHE A 864 -21.53 -28.88 -13.89
CA PHE A 864 -22.33 -28.43 -15.02
C PHE A 864 -23.72 -29.07 -14.95
N ASN A 865 -24.76 -28.29 -15.20
CA ASN A 865 -26.14 -28.76 -15.26
C ASN A 865 -26.49 -29.47 -16.60
N GLU A 866 -25.50 -29.91 -17.37
CA GLU A 866 -25.65 -30.60 -18.66
C GLU A 866 -24.72 -31.82 -18.74
N SER A 867 -25.01 -32.75 -19.66
CA SER A 867 -24.10 -33.86 -19.99
C SER A 867 -22.97 -33.37 -20.88
N ALA A 868 -21.75 -33.34 -20.35
CA ALA A 868 -20.57 -32.89 -21.09
C ALA A 868 -20.21 -33.87 -22.21
N SER A 869 -19.98 -33.33 -23.41
CA SER A 869 -19.46 -34.12 -24.53
C SER A 869 -17.99 -34.53 -24.29
N LYS A 870 -17.55 -35.63 -24.90
CA LYS A 870 -16.14 -36.06 -24.85
C LYS A 870 -15.18 -34.95 -25.33
N ALA A 871 -15.55 -34.20 -26.37
CA ALA A 871 -14.73 -33.10 -26.87
C ALA A 871 -14.59 -31.97 -25.84
N PHE A 872 -15.66 -31.68 -25.08
CA PHE A 872 -15.63 -30.70 -24.00
C PHE A 872 -14.75 -31.18 -22.83
N ILE A 873 -14.84 -32.45 -22.44
CA ILE A 873 -13.94 -33.03 -21.42
C ILE A 873 -12.48 -32.98 -21.87
N GLN A 874 -12.19 -33.37 -23.12
CA GLN A 874 -10.83 -33.28 -23.67
C GLN A 874 -10.31 -31.84 -23.68
N TRP A 875 -11.17 -30.87 -23.98
CA TRP A 875 -10.82 -29.45 -23.91
C TRP A 875 -10.49 -29.00 -22.48
N LEU A 876 -11.29 -29.41 -21.48
CA LEU A 876 -11.04 -29.12 -20.06
C LEU A 876 -9.69 -29.70 -19.59
N VAL A 877 -9.35 -30.92 -20.03
CA VAL A 877 -8.11 -31.61 -19.65
C VAL A 877 -6.90 -30.99 -20.35
N GLN A 878 -6.98 -30.74 -21.67
CA GLN A 878 -5.90 -30.13 -22.46
C GLN A 878 -5.61 -28.69 -22.01
N GLY A 879 -6.64 -27.94 -21.59
CA GLY A 879 -6.47 -26.62 -20.99
C GLY A 879 -5.63 -26.63 -19.71
N GLY A 880 -5.54 -27.77 -19.00
CA GLY A 880 -4.71 -27.95 -17.82
C GLY A 880 -3.29 -28.46 -18.07
N GLU A 881 -3.02 -29.18 -19.17
CA GLU A 881 -1.69 -29.77 -19.46
C GLU A 881 -0.72 -28.81 -20.19
N CYS A 882 -1.20 -27.73 -20.80
CA CYS A 882 -0.43 -26.92 -21.75
C CYS A 882 0.24 -25.67 -21.12
N SER A 883 1.24 -25.83 -20.23
CA SER A 883 2.17 -24.74 -19.84
C SER A 883 3.51 -25.16 -19.21
N ARG A 884 4.20 -26.17 -19.75
CA ARG A 884 5.68 -26.22 -19.60
C ARG A 884 6.29 -25.13 -20.49
N LEU A 885 6.33 -23.88 -20.02
CA LEU A 885 7.32 -22.81 -20.33
C LEU A 885 6.84 -21.42 -19.81
N SER A 886 7.60 -20.88 -18.84
CA SER A 886 7.85 -19.47 -18.50
C SER A 886 6.74 -18.50 -18.02
N THR A 887 7.03 -17.94 -16.84
CA THR A 887 6.84 -16.55 -16.34
C THR A 887 5.44 -16.00 -16.01
N SER A 888 5.17 -16.00 -14.69
CA SER A 888 4.51 -14.97 -13.87
C SER A 888 3.50 -14.04 -14.53
N LYS A 889 2.22 -14.41 -14.44
CA LYS A 889 1.11 -13.47 -14.29
C LYS A 889 0.05 -14.11 -13.38
N SER A 890 -0.28 -13.42 -12.28
CA SER A 890 -1.34 -13.80 -11.37
C SER A 890 -2.69 -13.57 -12.06
N TYR A 891 -3.44 -14.63 -12.31
CA TYR A 891 -4.80 -14.57 -12.84
C TYR A 891 -5.79 -15.08 -11.80
N ASN A 892 -6.96 -14.42 -11.78
CA ASN A 892 -8.08 -14.68 -10.89
C ASN A 892 -8.54 -16.13 -10.97
N PHE A 893 -8.86 -16.72 -9.81
CA PHE A 893 -9.55 -18.01 -9.73
C PHE A 893 -10.99 -17.78 -9.29
N ILE A 894 -11.92 -18.36 -10.05
CA ILE A 894 -13.37 -18.32 -9.82
C ILE A 894 -13.79 -19.75 -9.48
N LEU A 895 -14.51 -19.95 -8.37
CA LEU A 895 -15.42 -21.08 -8.21
C LEU A 895 -16.65 -20.74 -9.05
N GLU A 896 -16.63 -21.13 -10.32
CA GLU A 896 -17.66 -20.77 -11.28
C GLU A 896 -18.80 -21.78 -11.16
N PHE A 897 -19.95 -21.35 -10.64
CA PHE A 897 -21.22 -22.03 -10.84
C PHE A 897 -21.88 -21.35 -12.04
N VAL A 898 -21.94 -22.06 -13.17
CA VAL A 898 -22.66 -21.64 -14.39
C VAL A 898 -24.05 -22.26 -14.41
#